data_AF-A0A8H5FHB7-F1
#
_entry.id   AF-A0A8H5FHB7-F1
#
_cell.length_a   1.000
_cell.length_b   1.000
_cell.length_c   1.000
_cell.angle_alpha   90.00
_cell.angle_beta   90.00
_cell.angle_gamma   90.00
#
_symmetry.space_group_name_H-M   'P 1'
#
loop_
_entity.id
_entity.type
_entity.pdbx_description
1 polymer ?
#
loop_
_entity_poly.entity_id
_entity_poly.type
_entity_poly.pdbx_seq_one_letter_code
_entity_poly.pdbx_strand_id
1 'polypeptide(L)'
;MAFATVCVILPSVYEGGQLLLAEGEGSGSPPIVLDTSEDPLHTTYVLAWYNSATPALQPITSGCRFALTYDLIHTRKAPKPRFPIEENTRLTFRAIFQKWRDGGYGTDEMPAVPLMAYVIPRTECEEPLLGVDGLTGKAANIVERLLPILKASGFSVCVAHLKKTFHGRPHKKHWAYGALPPEMRADDWFGDHYPPYKSYEDRNRYWSTHWETPPIGDILSEETKIENVTRIDGAGGFNFRSFEARGESLILPTGTFEDSEPDESTFSKETYQVRHVYNRSVLVFYRLVDEPDIIFSVKGPYWFLTEAINVPQSSSLLESAVITAAFERLESVTGMVPQYSGEPSKGDAALALLYHASQSEQAELWNRALLHCNTAPPDGIKKSLELALQVFGFDELKDSLFALVKGTKLLGRHFELIHIIQNSHRDAEKLGPSLEDLAQEVFDSCEDLSAEDLSGLGFVAKLRGSNVIPGLLAKIKREGCYRNMVSLTKALHELRVHPSTAAFDSAAKSALDSAFNHCLTCATSQWKEGLYFPKPPQDSEDAPEIRHIDLDERNRAERVCELVKLYYTVGDLRPYVDLLNSILTIPGPNRFKVRQIHEPLISPLKATLTELGVAHTAEPFISFFRNMVDIYFHGLGRRIKDPRPPPTSFACHSGTECAWCCAELRQFLRSEAAEIKFKMIKAQRMHLEKTIAQVPELATYLQKPVTLNEGNPHTLVIRRSSHVMAAFARRNARSFAKLFWNRLFGSDEEAREMMGDTRYQNALNALSARRAYDVGDVTIAYAVLEASMEVPTPAAAPVVPQPPVPAESSARGTKRKHT
;
A
#
# COMPACT_ATOMS: atom_id res chain seq x y z
N MET A 1 -6.09 6.69 -45.10
CA MET A 1 -4.74 7.21 -44.79
C MET A 1 -3.89 7.25 -46.05
N ALA A 2 -2.93 8.17 -46.13
CA ALA A 2 -1.98 8.24 -47.23
C ALA A 2 -1.04 7.01 -47.22
N PHE A 3 -0.70 6.48 -48.39
CA PHE A 3 0.15 5.27 -48.51
C PHE A 3 1.46 5.51 -49.27
N ALA A 4 1.52 6.58 -50.05
CA ALA A 4 2.67 6.98 -50.84
C ALA A 4 2.69 8.50 -50.97
N THR A 5 3.87 9.04 -51.28
CA THR A 5 4.07 10.45 -51.58
C THR A 5 4.49 10.58 -53.04
N VAL A 6 3.94 11.57 -53.73
CA VAL A 6 4.36 11.99 -55.07
C VAL A 6 4.98 13.37 -54.99
N CYS A 7 6.17 13.53 -55.52
CA CYS A 7 6.87 14.80 -55.62
C CYS A 7 7.05 15.15 -57.10
N VAL A 8 6.46 16.26 -57.52
CA VAL A 8 6.59 16.81 -58.87
C VAL A 8 7.58 17.96 -58.82
N ILE A 9 8.75 17.76 -59.38
CA ILE A 9 9.80 18.79 -59.49
C ILE A 9 9.56 19.57 -60.77
N LEU A 10 9.34 20.88 -60.62
CA LEU A 10 9.03 21.79 -61.72
C LEU A 10 10.32 22.31 -62.37
N PRO A 11 10.27 22.68 -63.67
CA PRO A 11 11.42 23.25 -64.36
C PRO A 11 11.93 24.51 -63.64
N SER A 12 13.17 24.46 -63.16
CA SER A 12 13.82 25.51 -62.35
C SER A 12 15.34 25.39 -62.39
N VAL A 13 16.10 26.46 -62.18
CA VAL A 13 17.58 26.42 -62.22
C VAL A 13 18.12 26.02 -60.85
N TYR A 14 18.74 24.85 -60.72
CA TYR A 14 19.42 24.42 -59.50
C TYR A 14 20.56 23.41 -59.77
N GLU A 15 21.49 23.31 -58.82
CA GLU A 15 22.55 22.29 -58.77
C GLU A 15 22.52 21.57 -57.40
N GLY A 16 22.85 20.29 -57.38
CA GLY A 16 22.74 19.45 -56.19
C GLY A 16 21.29 19.05 -55.90
N GLY A 17 20.95 18.79 -54.64
CA GLY A 17 19.59 18.43 -54.28
C GLY A 17 19.20 16.98 -54.57
N GLN A 18 20.14 16.04 -54.68
CA GLN A 18 19.82 14.63 -54.93
C GLN A 18 18.86 14.08 -53.87
N LEU A 19 17.87 13.30 -54.31
CA LEU A 19 16.97 12.60 -53.42
C LEU A 19 17.53 11.20 -53.15
N LEU A 20 17.88 10.94 -51.90
CA LEU A 20 18.27 9.63 -51.42
C LEU A 20 17.03 8.93 -50.86
N LEU A 21 16.65 7.81 -51.46
CA LEU A 21 15.59 6.95 -50.95
C LEU A 21 16.22 5.72 -50.30
N ALA A 22 16.15 5.65 -48.97
CA ALA A 22 16.53 4.47 -48.22
C ALA A 22 15.31 3.59 -47.95
N GLU A 23 15.46 2.27 -48.09
CA GLU A 23 14.43 1.30 -47.73
C GLU A 23 14.42 1.08 -46.20
N GLY A 24 13.99 2.09 -45.46
CA GLY A 24 13.94 2.08 -44.00
C GLY A 24 15.31 1.95 -43.33
N GLU A 25 15.39 2.36 -42.05
CA GLU A 25 16.58 2.11 -41.25
C GLU A 25 16.79 0.60 -41.03
N GLY A 26 17.97 0.11 -41.40
CA GLY A 26 18.41 -1.28 -41.15
C GLY A 26 18.33 -2.27 -42.33
N SER A 27 17.87 -1.87 -43.52
CA SER A 27 17.81 -2.76 -44.70
C SER A 27 19.20 -3.20 -45.20
N GLY A 28 20.27 -2.45 -44.87
CA GLY A 28 21.63 -2.73 -45.35
C GLY A 28 21.81 -2.45 -46.85
N SER A 29 20.72 -2.21 -47.58
CA SER A 29 20.71 -1.77 -48.97
C SER A 29 21.27 -0.36 -49.08
N PRO A 30 22.14 -0.07 -50.08
CA PRO A 30 22.54 1.30 -50.36
C PRO A 30 21.31 2.12 -50.77
N PRO A 31 21.21 3.40 -50.35
CA PRO A 31 20.09 4.25 -50.73
C PRO A 31 20.08 4.46 -52.25
N ILE A 32 18.89 4.46 -52.84
CA ILE A 32 18.72 4.78 -54.25
C ILE A 32 18.90 6.29 -54.40
N VAL A 33 19.90 6.70 -55.17
CA VAL A 33 20.16 8.10 -55.48
C VAL A 33 19.39 8.47 -56.73
N LEU A 34 18.47 9.42 -56.61
CA LEU A 34 17.74 10.00 -57.72
C LEU A 34 18.27 11.42 -57.96
N ASP A 35 19.05 11.58 -59.01
CA ASP A 35 19.50 12.89 -59.48
C ASP A 35 18.49 13.44 -60.51
N THR A 36 18.11 14.70 -60.32
CA THR A 36 17.15 15.42 -61.18
C THR A 36 17.77 16.70 -61.74
N SER A 37 19.08 16.89 -61.58
CA SER A 37 19.80 18.10 -61.98
C SER A 37 20.37 18.08 -63.40
N GLU A 38 20.19 16.98 -64.16
CA GLU A 38 20.78 16.83 -65.50
C GLU A 38 20.18 17.77 -66.56
N ASP A 39 18.90 18.15 -66.46
CA ASP A 39 18.24 19.13 -67.34
C ASP A 39 17.12 19.89 -66.60
N PRO A 40 17.49 20.77 -65.67
CA PRO A 40 16.54 21.26 -64.68
C PRO A 40 15.62 22.35 -65.24
N LEU A 41 15.93 22.94 -66.40
CA LEU A 41 15.13 24.01 -67.04
C LEU A 41 14.05 23.53 -68.02
N HIS A 42 14.16 22.31 -68.53
CA HIS A 42 13.25 21.82 -69.59
C HIS A 42 12.52 20.54 -69.21
N THR A 43 12.91 19.90 -68.11
CA THR A 43 12.34 18.62 -67.69
C THR A 43 11.57 18.76 -66.38
N THR A 44 10.34 18.22 -66.36
CA THR A 44 9.57 18.00 -65.13
C THR A 44 9.80 16.58 -64.66
N TYR A 45 10.27 16.40 -63.43
CA TYR A 45 10.44 15.06 -62.84
C TYR A 45 9.26 14.74 -61.93
N VAL A 46 8.70 13.54 -62.06
CA VAL A 46 7.66 13.03 -61.14
C VAL A 46 8.23 11.84 -60.40
N LEU A 47 8.48 12.03 -59.12
CA LEU A 47 9.00 11.01 -58.22
C LEU A 47 7.86 10.49 -57.36
N ALA A 48 7.81 9.18 -57.13
CA ALA A 48 6.82 8.58 -56.26
C ALA A 48 7.48 7.51 -55.39
N TRP A 49 7.17 7.51 -54.10
CA TRP A 49 7.66 6.51 -53.16
C TRP A 49 6.60 6.17 -52.12
N TYR A 50 6.67 4.95 -51.59
CA TYR A 50 5.79 4.53 -50.49
C TYR A 50 6.21 5.22 -49.20
N ASN A 51 5.26 5.45 -48.30
CA ASN A 51 5.52 6.09 -47.00
C ASN A 51 6.45 5.28 -46.08
N SER A 52 6.80 4.04 -46.45
CA SER A 52 7.81 3.24 -45.77
C SER A 52 9.25 3.53 -46.21
N ALA A 53 9.46 4.31 -47.27
CA ALA A 53 10.78 4.78 -47.67
C ALA A 53 11.11 6.07 -46.90
N THR A 54 12.38 6.23 -46.50
CA THR A 54 12.85 7.43 -45.81
C THR A 54 13.53 8.35 -46.83
N PRO A 55 12.89 9.44 -47.28
CA PRO A 55 13.52 10.38 -48.19
C PRO A 55 14.51 11.27 -47.44
N ALA A 56 15.75 11.30 -47.89
CA ALA A 56 16.76 12.25 -47.43
C ALA A 56 17.20 13.11 -48.61
N LEU A 57 17.08 14.43 -48.45
CA LEU A 57 17.43 15.37 -49.50
C LEU A 57 18.84 15.93 -49.27
N GLN A 58 19.71 15.80 -50.27
CA GLN A 58 21.00 16.47 -50.24
C GLN A 58 20.84 17.99 -50.40
N PRO A 59 21.77 18.82 -49.89
CA PRO A 59 21.70 20.26 -50.07
C PRO A 59 21.72 20.67 -51.54
N ILE A 60 20.95 21.71 -51.88
CA ILE A 60 21.06 22.42 -53.15
C ILE A 60 22.27 23.35 -53.04
N THR A 61 23.27 23.18 -53.91
CA THR A 61 24.53 23.93 -53.85
C THR A 61 24.47 25.25 -54.61
N SER A 62 23.56 25.37 -55.58
CA SER A 62 23.32 26.59 -56.35
C SER A 62 21.89 26.62 -56.87
N GLY A 63 21.33 27.82 -57.08
CA GLY A 63 19.99 28.02 -57.63
C GLY A 63 18.83 27.71 -56.65
N CYS A 64 17.65 27.44 -57.20
CA CYS A 64 16.41 27.18 -56.45
C CYS A 64 15.58 26.09 -57.15
N ARG A 65 15.17 25.06 -56.40
CA ARG A 65 14.31 23.99 -56.91
C ARG A 65 12.87 24.17 -56.43
N PHE A 66 11.92 24.18 -57.37
CA PHE A 66 10.50 24.15 -57.07
C PHE A 66 9.96 22.73 -57.12
N ALA A 67 9.28 22.30 -56.06
CA ALA A 67 8.68 20.98 -55.98
C ALA A 67 7.26 21.05 -55.38
N LEU A 68 6.36 20.24 -55.91
CA LEU A 68 5.00 20.03 -55.41
C LEU A 68 4.91 18.63 -54.82
N THR A 69 4.62 18.54 -53.53
CA THR A 69 4.51 17.26 -52.82
C THR A 69 3.05 16.96 -52.52
N TYR A 70 2.61 15.76 -52.88
CA TYR A 70 1.25 15.28 -52.69
C TYR A 70 1.24 13.95 -51.95
N ASP A 71 0.37 13.83 -50.95
CA ASP A 71 0.09 12.56 -50.30
C ASP A 71 -0.98 11.79 -51.07
N LEU A 72 -0.66 10.55 -51.47
CA LEU A 72 -1.58 9.67 -52.16
C LEU A 72 -2.44 8.91 -51.16
N ILE A 73 -3.74 9.16 -51.19
CA ILE A 73 -4.74 8.46 -50.40
C ILE A 73 -5.42 7.41 -51.28
N HIS A 74 -5.42 6.15 -50.84
CA HIS A 74 -6.13 5.08 -51.54
C HIS A 74 -7.63 5.12 -51.20
N THR A 75 -8.46 5.51 -52.16
CA THR A 75 -9.91 5.75 -51.96
C THR A 75 -10.81 4.67 -52.56
N ARG A 76 -10.26 3.66 -53.26
CA ARG A 76 -11.03 2.62 -53.96
C ARG A 76 -11.26 1.39 -53.10
N LYS A 77 -12.35 0.66 -53.36
CA LYS A 77 -12.63 -0.69 -52.82
C LYS A 77 -11.64 -1.79 -53.31
N ALA A 78 -10.71 -1.44 -54.19
CA ALA A 78 -9.68 -2.37 -54.66
C ALA A 78 -8.60 -2.57 -53.58
N PRO A 79 -7.82 -3.68 -53.61
CA PRO A 79 -6.71 -3.87 -52.69
C PRO A 79 -5.74 -2.69 -52.78
N LYS A 80 -5.34 -2.17 -51.61
CA LYS A 80 -4.31 -1.14 -51.50
C LYS A 80 -3.02 -1.64 -52.20
N PRO A 81 -2.36 -0.82 -53.05
CA PRO A 81 -1.09 -1.19 -53.67
C PRO A 81 -0.07 -1.60 -52.60
N ARG A 82 0.59 -2.74 -52.80
CA ARG A 82 1.53 -3.33 -51.82
C ARG A 82 2.93 -3.37 -52.38
N PHE A 83 3.90 -3.19 -51.50
CA PHE A 83 5.29 -3.49 -51.82
C PHE A 83 5.46 -5.02 -51.97
N PRO A 84 6.11 -5.52 -53.03
CA PRO A 84 6.42 -6.95 -53.14
C PRO A 84 7.30 -7.37 -51.97
N ILE A 85 6.90 -8.40 -51.23
CA ILE A 85 7.78 -9.03 -50.24
C ILE A 85 8.80 -9.83 -51.03
N GLU A 86 10.09 -9.68 -50.73
CA GLU A 86 11.09 -10.59 -51.25
C GLU A 86 10.72 -12.04 -50.89
N GLU A 87 10.70 -12.91 -51.89
CA GLU A 87 10.25 -14.30 -51.71
C GLU A 87 11.03 -15.01 -50.60
N ASN A 88 12.32 -14.68 -50.45
CA ASN A 88 13.18 -15.21 -49.39
C ASN A 88 12.68 -14.83 -47.99
N THR A 89 12.34 -13.57 -47.74
CA THR A 89 11.79 -13.11 -46.45
C THR A 89 10.48 -13.82 -46.13
N ARG A 90 9.62 -14.02 -47.14
CA ARG A 90 8.36 -14.75 -46.98
C ARG A 90 8.59 -16.21 -46.57
N LEU A 91 9.56 -16.87 -47.21
CA LEU A 91 9.96 -18.24 -46.86
C LEU A 91 10.55 -18.34 -45.45
N THR A 92 11.37 -17.38 -45.05
CA THR A 92 11.94 -17.31 -43.69
C THR A 92 10.85 -17.19 -42.63
N PHE A 93 9.92 -16.24 -42.77
CA PHE A 93 8.81 -16.10 -41.82
C PHE A 93 7.94 -17.35 -41.77
N ARG A 94 7.64 -17.96 -42.93
CA ARG A 94 6.89 -19.21 -42.98
C ARG A 94 7.60 -20.33 -42.23
N ALA A 95 8.92 -20.47 -42.42
CA ALA A 95 9.72 -21.47 -41.71
C ALA A 95 9.72 -21.24 -40.19
N ILE A 96 9.82 -19.98 -39.74
CA ILE A 96 9.77 -19.60 -38.31
C ILE A 96 8.42 -19.97 -37.69
N PHE A 97 7.31 -19.51 -38.28
CA PHE A 97 5.97 -19.78 -37.74
C PHE A 97 5.61 -21.26 -37.83
N GLN A 98 6.07 -21.96 -38.86
CA GLN A 98 5.90 -23.41 -38.97
C GLN A 98 6.69 -24.14 -37.88
N LYS A 99 7.95 -23.79 -37.66
CA LYS A 99 8.76 -24.35 -36.57
C LYS A 99 8.09 -24.10 -35.21
N TRP A 100 7.54 -22.92 -34.98
CA TRP A 100 6.82 -22.61 -33.74
C TRP A 100 5.53 -23.41 -33.58
N ARG A 101 4.72 -23.49 -34.63
CA ARG A 101 3.51 -24.33 -34.64
C ARG A 101 3.83 -25.78 -34.31
N ASP A 102 4.90 -26.31 -34.90
CA ASP A 102 5.30 -27.71 -34.78
C ASP A 102 6.10 -27.98 -33.48
N GLY A 103 6.19 -27.01 -32.56
CA GLY A 103 6.84 -27.16 -31.25
C GLY A 103 8.37 -27.26 -31.32
N GLY A 104 8.98 -26.77 -32.39
CA GLY A 104 10.42 -26.87 -32.63
C GLY A 104 11.29 -25.87 -31.86
N TYR A 105 10.70 -24.95 -31.11
CA TYR A 105 11.40 -24.14 -30.11
C TYR A 105 11.20 -24.82 -28.76
N GLY A 106 12.29 -25.12 -28.04
CA GLY A 106 12.24 -25.95 -26.83
C GLY A 106 11.32 -25.37 -25.77
N THR A 107 10.82 -26.22 -24.85
CA THR A 107 10.00 -25.77 -23.71
C THR A 107 10.72 -24.78 -22.81
N ASP A 108 12.06 -24.81 -22.78
CA ASP A 108 12.89 -23.87 -22.02
C ASP A 108 13.06 -22.52 -22.74
N GLU A 109 12.77 -22.45 -24.05
CA GLU A 109 12.86 -21.24 -24.88
C GLU A 109 11.51 -20.51 -25.03
N MET A 110 10.42 -21.18 -24.64
CA MET A 110 9.05 -20.68 -24.77
C MET A 110 8.44 -20.45 -23.38
N PRO A 111 7.76 -19.32 -23.15
CA PRO A 111 7.10 -19.12 -21.88
C PRO A 111 5.96 -20.11 -21.64
N ALA A 112 5.59 -20.24 -20.37
CA ALA A 112 4.35 -20.92 -19.97
C ALA A 112 3.09 -20.35 -20.67
N VAL A 113 3.10 -19.05 -21.02
CA VAL A 113 2.06 -18.41 -21.83
C VAL A 113 2.69 -17.96 -23.15
N PRO A 114 2.36 -18.58 -24.30
CA PRO A 114 3.11 -18.41 -25.55
C PRO A 114 2.76 -17.09 -26.28
N LEU A 115 3.01 -15.95 -25.63
CA LEU A 115 2.86 -14.62 -26.18
C LEU A 115 4.21 -14.06 -26.61
N MET A 116 4.26 -13.56 -27.85
CA MET A 116 5.41 -12.81 -28.36
C MET A 116 5.00 -11.38 -28.65
N ALA A 117 5.74 -10.39 -28.15
CA ALA A 117 5.50 -8.99 -28.45
C ALA A 117 6.63 -8.39 -29.30
N TYR A 118 6.25 -7.76 -30.41
CA TYR A 118 7.12 -6.88 -31.20
C TYR A 118 6.83 -5.43 -30.87
N VAL A 119 7.84 -4.71 -30.36
CA VAL A 119 7.70 -3.31 -29.97
C VAL A 119 7.80 -2.40 -31.19
N ILE A 120 6.79 -1.55 -31.38
CA ILE A 120 6.76 -0.55 -32.44
C ILE A 120 7.60 0.65 -31.97
N PRO A 121 8.60 1.11 -32.75
CA PRO A 121 9.43 2.25 -32.39
C PRO A 121 8.60 3.53 -32.15
N ARG A 122 9.01 4.34 -31.17
CA ARG A 122 8.32 5.59 -30.79
C ARG A 122 8.29 6.62 -31.92
N THR A 123 9.30 6.63 -32.78
CA THR A 123 9.38 7.52 -33.97
C THR A 123 8.23 7.30 -34.96
N GLU A 124 7.57 6.15 -34.91
CA GLU A 124 6.44 5.82 -35.77
C GLU A 124 5.09 6.13 -35.11
N CYS A 125 5.07 6.42 -33.79
CA CYS A 125 3.84 6.47 -33.01
C CYS A 125 4.02 7.20 -31.66
N GLU A 126 3.51 8.43 -31.55
CA GLU A 126 3.51 9.20 -30.30
C GLU A 126 2.37 8.83 -29.35
N GLU A 127 1.21 8.43 -29.89
CA GLU A 127 0.01 8.07 -29.12
C GLU A 127 -0.26 6.56 -29.13
N PRO A 128 -0.88 5.99 -28.09
CA PRO A 128 -1.21 4.56 -28.05
C PRO A 128 -2.11 4.16 -29.21
N LEU A 129 -1.72 3.14 -29.98
CA LEU A 129 -2.54 2.67 -31.09
C LEU A 129 -3.83 2.01 -30.61
N LEU A 130 -4.96 2.53 -31.10
CA LEU A 130 -6.29 1.94 -30.89
C LEU A 130 -6.72 1.19 -32.15
N GLY A 131 -6.36 -0.09 -32.22
CA GLY A 131 -6.78 -0.99 -33.29
C GLY A 131 -6.05 -0.80 -34.61
N VAL A 132 -6.59 -1.43 -35.66
CA VAL A 132 -5.94 -1.54 -36.98
C VAL A 132 -5.83 -0.18 -37.67
N ASP A 133 -6.83 0.68 -37.49
CA ASP A 133 -6.87 2.00 -38.13
C ASP A 133 -5.79 2.95 -37.59
N GLY A 134 -5.23 2.68 -36.40
CA GLY A 134 -4.10 3.44 -35.86
C GLY A 134 -2.76 3.07 -36.49
N LEU A 135 -2.63 1.88 -37.09
CA LEU A 135 -1.35 1.45 -37.66
C LEU A 135 -0.99 2.31 -38.88
N THR A 136 0.16 2.98 -38.80
CA THR A 136 0.75 3.74 -39.90
C THR A 136 2.18 3.28 -40.17
N GLY A 137 2.80 3.83 -41.23
CA GLY A 137 4.23 3.65 -41.51
C GLY A 137 4.69 2.19 -41.65
N LYS A 138 5.81 1.87 -40.98
CA LYS A 138 6.48 0.55 -41.04
C LYS A 138 5.68 -0.51 -40.32
N ALA A 139 5.09 -0.22 -39.16
CA ALA A 139 4.23 -1.15 -38.44
C ALA A 139 3.03 -1.63 -39.26
N ALA A 140 2.32 -0.72 -39.94
CA ALA A 140 1.24 -1.08 -40.86
C ALA A 140 1.72 -2.00 -41.98
N ASN A 141 2.90 -1.70 -42.55
CA ASN A 141 3.51 -2.49 -43.61
C ASN A 141 3.89 -3.90 -43.11
N ILE A 142 4.49 -4.01 -41.92
CA ILE A 142 4.82 -5.29 -41.29
C ILE A 142 3.56 -6.14 -41.11
N VAL A 143 2.50 -5.56 -40.54
CA VAL A 143 1.23 -6.27 -40.34
C VAL A 143 0.61 -6.69 -41.67
N GLU A 144 0.51 -5.78 -42.64
CA GLU A 144 -0.02 -6.08 -43.98
C GLU A 144 0.75 -7.23 -44.67
N ARG A 145 2.08 -7.31 -44.46
CA ARG A 145 2.97 -8.35 -45.01
C ARG A 145 2.86 -9.69 -44.29
N LEU A 146 2.81 -9.67 -42.95
CA LEU A 146 2.83 -10.89 -42.13
C LEU A 146 1.45 -11.54 -41.99
N LEU A 147 0.37 -10.76 -42.02
CA LEU A 147 -0.98 -11.25 -41.75
C LEU A 147 -1.39 -12.45 -42.61
N PRO A 148 -1.14 -12.51 -43.93
CA PRO A 148 -1.45 -13.70 -44.73
C PRO A 148 -0.66 -14.95 -44.31
N ILE A 149 0.60 -14.78 -43.90
CA ILE A 149 1.50 -15.87 -43.48
C ILE A 149 1.07 -16.41 -42.11
N LEU A 150 0.74 -15.50 -41.19
CA LEU A 150 0.23 -15.81 -39.85
C LEU A 150 -1.08 -16.58 -39.94
N LYS A 151 -2.04 -16.07 -40.72
CA LYS A 151 -3.33 -16.75 -40.96
C LYS A 151 -3.16 -18.15 -41.53
N ALA A 152 -2.32 -18.31 -42.55
CA ALA A 152 -2.04 -19.62 -43.15
C ALA A 152 -1.34 -20.59 -42.18
N SER A 153 -0.61 -20.07 -41.19
CA SER A 153 0.10 -20.85 -40.19
C SER A 153 -0.69 -21.07 -38.90
N GLY A 154 -1.92 -20.56 -38.78
CA GLY A 154 -2.76 -20.71 -37.58
C GLY A 154 -2.39 -19.77 -36.43
N PHE A 155 -1.83 -18.59 -36.74
CA PHE A 155 -1.50 -17.56 -35.75
C PHE A 155 -2.46 -16.38 -35.82
N SER A 156 -2.64 -15.74 -34.65
CA SER A 156 -3.31 -14.46 -34.49
C SER A 156 -2.30 -13.34 -34.28
N VAL A 157 -2.70 -12.12 -34.62
CA VAL A 157 -1.96 -10.91 -34.31
C VAL A 157 -2.89 -9.84 -33.76
N CYS A 158 -2.45 -9.22 -32.67
CA CYS A 158 -3.14 -8.13 -32.00
C CYS A 158 -2.26 -6.87 -31.97
N VAL A 159 -2.89 -5.71 -32.03
CA VAL A 159 -2.27 -4.44 -31.60
C VAL A 159 -2.58 -4.27 -30.12
N ALA A 160 -1.59 -3.87 -29.33
CA ALA A 160 -1.78 -3.57 -27.92
C ALA A 160 -0.90 -2.42 -27.44
N HIS A 161 -1.20 -1.91 -26.25
CA HIS A 161 -0.40 -0.93 -25.52
C HIS A 161 0.38 -1.64 -24.41
N LEU A 162 1.70 -1.66 -24.52
CA LEU A 162 2.59 -2.21 -23.50
C LEU A 162 3.02 -1.07 -22.56
N LYS A 163 2.68 -1.22 -21.29
CA LYS A 163 3.15 -0.38 -20.20
C LYS A 163 4.12 -1.16 -19.32
N LYS A 164 5.40 -0.80 -19.38
CA LYS A 164 6.46 -1.40 -18.56
C LYS A 164 6.88 -0.43 -17.47
N THR A 165 6.77 -0.85 -16.20
CA THR A 165 7.12 -0.04 -15.04
C THR A 165 8.30 -0.69 -14.31
N PHE A 166 9.34 0.09 -14.07
CA PHE A 166 10.46 -0.32 -13.24
C PHE A 166 10.43 0.47 -11.94
N HIS A 167 10.55 -0.25 -10.82
CA HIS A 167 10.74 0.34 -9.49
C HIS A 167 12.15 0.02 -9.02
N GLY A 168 12.85 1.02 -8.51
CA GLY A 168 14.22 0.81 -8.07
C GLY A 168 14.76 1.92 -7.21
N ARG A 169 16.06 1.84 -6.94
CA ARG A 169 16.81 2.88 -6.23
C ARG A 169 17.53 3.75 -7.24
N PRO A 170 17.73 5.05 -6.94
CA PRO A 170 18.52 5.91 -7.81
C PRO A 170 19.94 5.38 -7.91
N HIS A 171 20.55 5.54 -9.09
CA HIS A 171 21.92 5.15 -9.33
C HIS A 171 22.87 5.78 -8.30
N LYS A 172 23.83 5.00 -7.78
CA LYS A 172 24.70 5.39 -6.66
C LYS A 172 25.38 6.76 -6.88
N LYS A 173 25.74 7.13 -8.10
CA LYS A 173 26.32 8.47 -8.34
C LYS A 173 25.41 9.66 -7.92
N HIS A 174 24.09 9.44 -7.86
CA HIS A 174 23.11 10.43 -7.39
C HIS A 174 22.73 10.29 -5.90
N TRP A 175 23.11 9.18 -5.24
CA TRP A 175 22.82 8.95 -3.81
C TRP A 175 23.49 10.01 -2.91
N ALA A 176 24.70 10.43 -3.29
CA ALA A 176 25.53 11.35 -2.52
C ALA A 176 24.98 12.80 -2.49
N TYR A 177 24.21 13.20 -3.50
CA TYR A 177 23.75 14.59 -3.62
C TYR A 177 22.46 14.86 -2.84
N GLY A 178 21.56 13.88 -2.68
CA GLY A 178 20.24 14.09 -2.09
C GLY A 178 20.15 13.89 -0.57
N ALA A 179 20.97 13.01 0.00
CA ALA A 179 20.81 12.54 1.39
C ALA A 179 21.64 13.31 2.43
N LEU A 180 22.57 14.17 2.00
CA LEU A 180 23.36 14.99 2.93
C LEU A 180 22.58 16.26 3.31
N PRO A 181 22.51 16.62 4.62
CA PRO A 181 21.90 17.86 5.08
C PRO A 181 22.45 19.08 4.32
N PRO A 182 21.66 20.16 4.13
CA PRO A 182 22.09 21.37 3.40
C PRO A 182 23.40 22.01 3.90
N GLU A 183 23.83 21.63 5.10
CA GLU A 183 25.02 22.07 5.82
C GLU A 183 26.32 21.39 5.36
N MET A 184 26.23 20.22 4.68
CA MET A 184 27.39 19.45 4.21
C MET A 184 27.75 19.67 2.72
N ARG A 185 27.05 20.57 2.00
CA ARG A 185 27.23 20.75 0.55
C ARG A 185 28.20 21.86 0.12
N ALA A 186 28.96 22.47 1.04
CA ALA A 186 29.66 23.71 0.70
C ALA A 186 31.06 23.55 0.09
N ASP A 187 31.98 22.72 0.61
CA ASP A 187 33.39 23.12 0.46
C ASP A 187 34.37 22.19 -0.27
N ASP A 188 34.08 20.92 -0.58
CA ASP A 188 35.16 20.01 -1.05
C ASP A 188 34.95 19.30 -2.40
N TRP A 189 33.82 19.47 -3.10
CA TRP A 189 33.55 18.67 -4.33
C TRP A 189 33.31 19.47 -5.62
N PHE A 190 33.32 20.79 -5.58
CA PHE A 190 33.18 21.63 -6.79
C PHE A 190 34.47 22.41 -7.03
N GLY A 191 35.34 21.88 -7.88
CA GLY A 191 36.45 22.64 -8.43
C GLY A 191 35.94 23.82 -9.27
N ASP A 192 36.35 25.03 -8.89
CA ASP A 192 36.56 26.29 -9.63
C ASP A 192 35.68 26.74 -10.82
N HIS A 193 34.59 26.05 -11.21
CA HIS A 193 33.88 26.37 -12.46
C HIS A 193 32.39 26.71 -12.33
N TYR A 194 31.88 26.97 -11.12
CA TYR A 194 30.52 27.51 -10.96
C TYR A 194 30.52 28.97 -10.48
N PRO A 195 29.74 29.87 -11.12
CA PRO A 195 29.66 31.26 -10.72
C PRO A 195 29.10 31.38 -9.28
N PRO A 196 29.64 32.29 -8.45
CA PRO A 196 29.19 32.46 -7.08
C PRO A 196 27.74 32.95 -7.05
N TYR A 197 26.84 32.14 -6.49
CA TYR A 197 25.44 32.53 -6.26
C TYR A 197 25.37 33.67 -5.24
N LYS A 198 24.65 34.74 -5.56
CA LYS A 198 24.61 35.99 -4.78
C LYS A 198 23.72 35.95 -3.53
N SER A 199 22.88 34.93 -3.34
CA SER A 199 22.01 34.83 -2.15
C SER A 199 21.58 33.39 -1.81
N TYR A 200 21.21 33.15 -0.55
CA TYR A 200 20.65 31.87 -0.06
C TYR A 200 19.29 31.56 -0.72
N GLU A 201 18.53 32.59 -1.10
CA GLU A 201 17.24 32.45 -1.78
C GLU A 201 17.41 32.03 -3.25
N ASP A 202 18.44 32.52 -3.95
CA ASP A 202 18.78 32.06 -5.30
C ASP A 202 19.24 30.60 -5.32
N ARG A 203 19.95 30.16 -4.27
CA ARG A 203 20.36 28.76 -4.09
C ARG A 203 19.12 27.87 -3.98
N ASN A 204 18.17 28.18 -3.10
CA ASN A 204 16.97 27.36 -2.92
C ASN A 204 16.04 27.36 -4.16
N ARG A 205 15.96 28.46 -4.90
CA ARG A 205 15.15 28.54 -6.13
C ARG A 205 15.72 27.69 -7.28
N TYR A 206 17.03 27.52 -7.34
CA TYR A 206 17.71 26.66 -8.33
C TYR A 206 17.54 25.15 -8.01
N TRP A 207 17.67 24.74 -6.75
CA TRP A 207 17.52 23.33 -6.35
C TRP A 207 16.08 22.81 -6.37
N SER A 208 15.06 23.66 -6.27
CA SER A 208 13.66 23.20 -6.32
C SER A 208 13.12 23.00 -7.74
N THR A 209 13.80 23.51 -8.76
CA THR A 209 13.30 23.54 -10.15
C THR A 209 14.01 22.57 -11.10
N HIS A 210 15.15 21.97 -10.71
CA HIS A 210 15.99 21.14 -11.59
C HIS A 210 16.32 19.75 -11.04
N TRP A 211 15.52 19.18 -10.14
CA TRP A 211 15.67 17.77 -9.80
C TRP A 211 15.02 16.94 -10.91
N GLU A 212 15.73 16.81 -12.04
CA GLU A 212 15.48 15.72 -12.97
C GLU A 212 15.49 14.42 -12.17
N THR A 213 14.44 13.62 -12.37
CA THR A 213 14.31 12.35 -11.66
C THR A 213 15.57 11.51 -11.92
N PRO A 214 16.33 11.12 -10.87
CA PRO A 214 17.60 10.44 -11.06
C PRO A 214 17.39 9.11 -11.80
N PRO A 215 18.35 8.69 -12.66
CA PRO A 215 18.24 7.41 -13.35
C PRO A 215 18.16 6.26 -12.34
N ILE A 216 17.32 5.28 -12.65
CA ILE A 216 17.24 4.03 -11.88
C ILE A 216 18.60 3.30 -11.96
N GLY A 217 19.13 2.94 -10.81
CA GLY A 217 20.38 2.17 -10.70
C GLY A 217 20.09 0.70 -10.46
N ASP A 218 19.60 0.42 -9.26
CA ASP A 218 19.25 -0.95 -8.86
C ASP A 218 17.74 -1.14 -9.03
N ILE A 219 17.33 -1.99 -9.97
CA ILE A 219 15.93 -2.37 -10.16
C ILE A 219 15.52 -3.33 -9.04
N LEU A 220 14.48 -2.98 -8.29
CA LEU A 220 13.91 -3.77 -7.20
C LEU A 220 12.73 -4.62 -7.67
N SER A 221 11.89 -4.05 -8.54
CA SER A 221 10.80 -4.79 -9.18
C SER A 221 10.52 -4.24 -10.58
N GLU A 222 9.95 -5.12 -11.41
CA GLU A 222 9.52 -4.83 -12.77
C GLU A 222 8.08 -5.31 -12.92
N GLU A 223 7.24 -4.47 -13.51
CA GLU A 223 5.85 -4.77 -13.82
C GLU A 223 5.62 -4.54 -15.31
N THR A 224 5.09 -5.54 -16.02
CA THR A 224 4.73 -5.41 -17.43
C THR A 224 3.23 -5.59 -17.58
N LYS A 225 2.57 -4.62 -18.22
CA LYS A 225 1.13 -4.63 -18.45
C LYS A 225 0.85 -4.45 -19.94
N ILE A 226 -0.03 -5.28 -20.48
CA ILE A 226 -0.56 -5.14 -21.83
C ILE A 226 -1.99 -4.62 -21.72
N GLU A 227 -2.30 -3.55 -22.45
CA GLU A 227 -3.58 -2.84 -22.44
C GLU A 227 -4.11 -2.69 -23.87
N ASN A 228 -5.40 -2.40 -24.01
CA ASN A 228 -6.10 -2.14 -25.27
C ASN A 228 -5.86 -3.17 -26.39
N VAL A 229 -5.75 -4.46 -26.03
CA VAL A 229 -5.47 -5.53 -26.99
C VAL A 229 -6.62 -5.66 -27.99
N THR A 230 -6.30 -5.41 -29.27
CA THR A 230 -7.25 -5.44 -30.38
C THR A 230 -6.76 -6.35 -31.47
N ARG A 231 -7.54 -7.38 -31.80
CA ARG A 231 -7.21 -8.37 -32.82
C ARG A 231 -7.33 -7.75 -34.22
N ILE A 232 -6.30 -7.93 -35.05
CA ILE A 232 -6.22 -7.28 -36.39
C ILE A 232 -6.96 -8.10 -37.44
N ASP A 233 -7.03 -9.42 -37.27
CA ASP A 233 -7.47 -10.33 -38.30
C ASP A 233 -8.98 -10.32 -38.58
N GLY A 234 -9.75 -9.57 -37.79
CA GLY A 234 -11.20 -9.41 -37.89
C GLY A 234 -12.01 -10.61 -37.42
N ALA A 235 -11.38 -11.65 -36.89
CA ALA A 235 -12.11 -12.72 -36.22
C ALA A 235 -12.70 -12.16 -34.93
N GLY A 236 -14.00 -12.36 -34.70
CA GLY A 236 -14.74 -11.91 -33.51
C GLY A 236 -14.32 -12.62 -32.22
N GLY A 237 -13.03 -12.74 -31.97
CA GLY A 237 -12.43 -13.42 -30.84
C GLY A 237 -12.46 -12.59 -29.55
N PHE A 238 -12.04 -13.23 -28.47
CA PHE A 238 -12.08 -12.69 -27.12
C PHE A 238 -11.29 -11.39 -26.97
N ASN A 239 -11.87 -10.41 -26.29
CA ASN A 239 -11.23 -9.14 -26.01
C ASN A 239 -10.38 -9.24 -24.73
N PHE A 240 -9.05 -9.29 -24.87
CA PHE A 240 -8.16 -9.33 -23.71
C PHE A 240 -8.18 -8.03 -22.89
N ARG A 241 -8.78 -6.93 -23.36
CA ARG A 241 -8.82 -5.60 -22.73
C ARG A 241 -7.46 -5.17 -22.18
N SER A 242 -7.18 -5.47 -20.91
CA SER A 242 -5.86 -5.33 -20.30
C SER A 242 -5.52 -6.51 -19.40
N PHE A 243 -4.23 -6.80 -19.26
CA PHE A 243 -3.69 -7.80 -18.35
C PHE A 243 -2.25 -7.54 -17.96
N GLU A 244 -1.83 -8.07 -16.82
CA GLU A 244 -0.45 -8.03 -16.36
C GLU A 244 0.30 -9.24 -16.93
N ALA A 245 1.35 -9.00 -17.70
CA ALA A 245 2.26 -10.03 -18.18
C ALA A 245 3.37 -10.19 -17.14
N ARG A 246 3.33 -11.27 -16.36
CA ARG A 246 4.31 -11.53 -15.30
C ARG A 246 5.47 -12.38 -15.79
N GLY A 247 6.69 -11.97 -15.44
CA GLY A 247 7.91 -12.75 -15.67
C GLY A 247 8.10 -13.18 -17.12
N GLU A 248 8.30 -14.47 -17.34
CA GLU A 248 8.59 -15.05 -18.65
C GLU A 248 7.38 -15.06 -19.60
N SER A 249 6.14 -14.85 -19.13
CA SER A 249 4.88 -14.99 -19.91
C SER A 249 4.76 -14.13 -21.19
N LEU A 250 5.69 -13.22 -21.41
CA LEU A 250 5.78 -12.41 -22.62
C LEU A 250 7.22 -12.38 -23.10
N ILE A 251 7.45 -12.88 -24.33
CA ILE A 251 8.75 -12.72 -24.98
C ILE A 251 8.86 -11.29 -25.50
N LEU A 252 9.74 -10.50 -24.88
CA LEU A 252 10.20 -9.21 -25.38
C LEU A 252 11.64 -9.35 -25.88
N PRO A 253 12.03 -8.70 -26.99
CA PRO A 253 13.43 -8.64 -27.41
C PRO A 253 14.34 -8.08 -26.30
N THR A 254 15.53 -8.66 -26.14
CA THR A 254 16.55 -8.12 -25.24
C THR A 254 16.93 -6.70 -25.66
N GLY A 255 17.15 -5.81 -24.68
CA GLY A 255 17.51 -4.42 -24.94
C GLY A 255 16.38 -3.50 -25.42
N THR A 256 15.12 -3.96 -25.44
CA THR A 256 13.96 -3.17 -25.93
C THR A 256 13.86 -1.74 -25.36
N PHE A 257 14.34 -1.53 -24.12
CA PHE A 257 14.26 -0.24 -23.43
C PHE A 257 15.63 0.34 -23.02
N GLU A 258 16.75 -0.31 -23.35
CA GLU A 258 18.07 0.08 -22.83
C GLU A 258 18.50 1.47 -23.29
N ASP A 259 18.13 1.87 -24.51
CA ASP A 259 18.48 3.17 -25.11
C ASP A 259 17.31 4.17 -25.13
N SER A 260 16.22 3.87 -24.41
CA SER A 260 15.02 4.73 -24.38
C SER A 260 14.96 5.55 -23.10
N GLU A 261 14.60 6.83 -23.23
CA GLU A 261 14.15 7.62 -22.07
C GLU A 261 12.77 7.14 -21.60
N PRO A 262 12.50 7.16 -20.28
CA PRO A 262 11.18 6.82 -19.74
C PRO A 262 10.15 7.90 -20.13
N ASP A 263 8.92 7.48 -20.39
CA ASP A 263 7.83 8.40 -20.70
C ASP A 263 7.31 9.11 -19.45
N GLU A 264 7.35 8.42 -18.30
CA GLU A 264 7.12 9.01 -16.99
C GLU A 264 8.23 8.59 -16.04
N SER A 265 8.72 9.53 -15.23
CA SER A 265 9.71 9.24 -14.20
C SER A 265 9.37 9.98 -12.92
N THR A 266 9.15 9.23 -11.83
CA THR A 266 8.84 9.81 -10.51
C THR A 266 9.84 9.34 -9.46
N PHE A 267 10.21 10.25 -8.54
CA PHE A 267 11.06 9.92 -7.40
C PHE A 267 10.39 10.30 -6.08
N SER A 268 10.26 9.31 -5.20
CA SER A 268 9.73 9.48 -3.85
C SER A 268 10.87 9.77 -2.88
N LYS A 269 10.88 10.99 -2.32
CA LYS A 269 11.88 11.40 -1.32
C LYS A 269 11.76 10.64 -0.01
N GLU A 270 10.55 10.23 0.36
CA GLU A 270 10.25 9.54 1.62
C GLU A 270 10.77 8.10 1.61
N THR A 271 10.57 7.40 0.48
CA THR A 271 10.97 5.99 0.34
C THR A 271 12.32 5.83 -0.36
N TYR A 272 12.83 6.91 -0.95
CA TYR A 272 14.04 6.92 -1.77
C TYR A 272 13.96 5.99 -2.99
N GLN A 273 12.77 5.89 -3.57
CA GLN A 273 12.47 5.03 -4.72
C GLN A 273 12.26 5.85 -5.99
N VAL A 274 12.79 5.33 -7.10
CA VAL A 274 12.59 5.82 -8.45
C VAL A 274 11.62 4.88 -9.16
N ARG A 275 10.67 5.45 -9.89
CA ARG A 275 9.73 4.72 -10.73
C ARG A 275 9.84 5.25 -12.16
N HIS A 276 10.25 4.38 -13.09
CA HIS A 276 10.29 4.68 -14.52
C HIS A 276 9.17 3.93 -15.24
N VAL A 277 8.42 4.61 -16.10
CA VAL A 277 7.35 4.03 -16.91
C VAL A 277 7.68 4.19 -18.37
N TYR A 278 7.57 3.10 -19.12
CA TYR A 278 7.73 3.05 -20.57
C TYR A 278 6.41 2.59 -21.19
N ASN A 279 5.84 3.43 -22.04
CA ASN A 279 4.60 3.20 -22.77
C ASN A 279 4.96 2.98 -24.25
N ARG A 280 4.64 1.82 -24.80
CA ARG A 280 4.92 1.48 -26.20
C ARG A 280 3.73 0.82 -26.86
N SER A 281 3.53 1.09 -28.14
CA SER A 281 2.61 0.30 -28.97
C SER A 281 3.32 -1.00 -29.39
N VAL A 282 2.63 -2.14 -29.31
CA VAL A 282 3.21 -3.46 -29.61
C VAL A 282 2.29 -4.28 -30.50
N LEU A 283 2.90 -5.16 -31.32
CA LEU A 283 2.20 -6.25 -32.00
C LEU A 283 2.39 -7.53 -31.19
N VAL A 284 1.28 -8.15 -30.79
CA VAL A 284 1.29 -9.39 -29.99
C VAL A 284 0.88 -10.56 -30.89
N PHE A 285 1.71 -11.61 -30.93
CA PHE A 285 1.50 -12.82 -31.72
C PHE A 285 1.28 -14.02 -30.80
N TYR A 286 0.35 -14.90 -31.18
CA TYR A 286 0.10 -16.18 -30.52
C TYR A 286 -0.52 -17.20 -31.48
N ARG A 287 -0.39 -18.50 -31.18
CA ARG A 287 -1.08 -19.55 -31.93
C ARG A 287 -2.55 -19.55 -31.56
N LEU A 288 -3.43 -19.72 -32.55
CA LEU A 288 -4.87 -19.78 -32.29
C LEU A 288 -5.27 -20.92 -31.37
N VAL A 289 -4.52 -22.02 -31.40
CA VAL A 289 -4.75 -23.18 -30.55
C VAL A 289 -4.51 -22.86 -29.06
N ASP A 290 -3.61 -21.91 -28.77
CA ASP A 290 -3.26 -21.50 -27.40
C ASP A 290 -4.15 -20.35 -26.90
N GLU A 291 -5.01 -19.78 -27.76
CA GLU A 291 -5.87 -18.65 -27.40
C GLU A 291 -6.65 -18.89 -26.09
N PRO A 292 -7.24 -20.06 -25.85
CA PRO A 292 -7.96 -20.30 -24.60
C PRO A 292 -7.05 -20.39 -23.37
N ASP A 293 -5.87 -21.02 -23.50
CA ASP A 293 -4.90 -21.12 -22.41
C ASP A 293 -4.36 -19.73 -22.05
N ILE A 294 -4.07 -18.90 -23.06
CA ILE A 294 -3.67 -17.51 -22.86
C ILE A 294 -4.77 -16.75 -22.13
N ILE A 295 -6.02 -16.84 -22.59
CA ILE A 295 -7.16 -16.17 -21.95
C ILE A 295 -7.32 -16.64 -20.51
N PHE A 296 -7.18 -17.94 -20.26
CA PHE A 296 -7.26 -18.53 -18.94
C PHE A 296 -6.14 -17.99 -18.03
N SER A 297 -4.90 -17.97 -18.49
CA SER A 297 -3.76 -17.42 -17.75
C SER A 297 -3.91 -15.92 -17.48
N VAL A 298 -4.50 -15.18 -18.43
CA VAL A 298 -4.61 -13.72 -18.41
C VAL A 298 -5.80 -13.22 -17.60
N LYS A 299 -6.97 -13.82 -17.79
CA LYS A 299 -8.23 -13.39 -17.16
C LYS A 299 -8.60 -14.22 -15.94
N GLY A 300 -7.91 -15.34 -15.74
CA GLY A 300 -8.19 -16.29 -14.69
C GLY A 300 -9.40 -17.19 -15.01
N PRO A 301 -9.55 -18.28 -14.24
CA PRO A 301 -10.62 -19.27 -14.40
C PRO A 301 -12.01 -18.66 -14.24
N TYR A 302 -12.16 -17.69 -13.33
CA TYR A 302 -13.45 -17.06 -13.05
C TYR A 302 -14.05 -16.39 -14.28
N TRP A 303 -13.27 -15.53 -14.94
CA TRP A 303 -13.74 -14.85 -16.16
C TRP A 303 -14.09 -15.85 -17.25
N PHE A 304 -13.29 -16.92 -17.40
CA PHE A 304 -13.60 -17.95 -18.40
C PHE A 304 -14.94 -18.62 -18.12
N LEU A 305 -15.18 -19.02 -16.87
CA LEU A 305 -16.42 -19.68 -16.46
C LEU A 305 -17.65 -18.75 -16.59
N THR A 306 -17.50 -17.45 -16.32
CA THR A 306 -18.63 -16.51 -16.35
C THR A 306 -18.88 -15.87 -17.72
N GLU A 307 -17.84 -15.65 -18.53
CA GLU A 307 -17.95 -14.90 -19.79
C GLU A 307 -17.68 -15.79 -21.00
N ALA A 308 -16.69 -16.69 -20.96
CA ALA A 308 -16.34 -17.50 -22.13
C ALA A 308 -17.31 -18.67 -22.36
N ILE A 309 -17.83 -19.28 -21.29
CA ILE A 309 -18.81 -20.37 -21.42
C ILE A 309 -20.17 -19.86 -21.89
N ASN A 310 -20.53 -18.62 -21.54
CA ASN A 310 -21.76 -17.99 -22.02
C ASN A 310 -21.71 -17.59 -23.51
N VAL A 311 -20.57 -17.76 -24.18
CA VAL A 311 -20.48 -17.59 -25.63
C VAL A 311 -21.00 -18.87 -26.31
N PRO A 312 -22.07 -18.81 -27.14
CA PRO A 312 -22.70 -19.99 -27.77
C PRO A 312 -21.80 -20.82 -28.72
N GLN A 313 -20.51 -20.45 -28.87
CA GLN A 313 -19.55 -21.05 -29.78
C GLN A 313 -18.36 -21.71 -29.07
N SER A 314 -18.38 -21.83 -27.73
CA SER A 314 -17.32 -22.57 -27.03
C SER A 314 -17.39 -24.06 -27.42
N SER A 315 -16.27 -24.61 -27.89
CA SER A 315 -16.19 -26.05 -28.19
C SER A 315 -16.27 -26.85 -26.88
N SER A 316 -17.05 -27.92 -26.83
CA SER A 316 -17.19 -28.79 -25.64
C SER A 316 -15.86 -29.32 -25.08
N LEU A 317 -14.86 -29.52 -25.95
CA LEU A 317 -13.50 -29.92 -25.55
C LEU A 317 -12.80 -28.84 -24.70
N LEU A 318 -13.06 -27.57 -25.01
CA LEU A 318 -12.46 -26.46 -24.28
C LEU A 318 -13.12 -26.27 -22.91
N GLU A 319 -14.44 -26.42 -22.84
CA GLU A 319 -15.18 -26.38 -21.58
C GLU A 319 -14.66 -27.45 -20.60
N SER A 320 -14.50 -28.68 -21.07
CA SER A 320 -13.96 -29.80 -20.26
C SER A 320 -12.52 -29.56 -19.79
N ALA A 321 -11.65 -29.03 -20.66
CA ALA A 321 -10.28 -28.67 -20.30
C ALA A 321 -10.26 -27.58 -19.23
N VAL A 322 -11.10 -26.56 -19.33
CA VAL A 322 -11.16 -25.48 -18.35
C VAL A 322 -11.73 -25.94 -17.01
N ILE A 323 -12.79 -26.75 -17.02
CA ILE A 323 -13.33 -27.34 -15.79
C ILE A 323 -12.24 -28.14 -15.08
N THR A 324 -11.48 -28.95 -15.82
CA THR A 324 -10.38 -29.75 -15.28
C THR A 324 -9.29 -28.87 -14.67
N ALA A 325 -8.81 -27.87 -15.41
CA ALA A 325 -7.79 -26.94 -14.94
C ALA A 325 -8.24 -26.11 -13.72
N ALA A 326 -9.53 -25.73 -13.66
CA ALA A 326 -10.10 -25.04 -12.52
C ALA A 326 -10.08 -25.92 -11.26
N PHE A 327 -10.46 -27.21 -11.38
CA PHE A 327 -10.39 -28.15 -10.27
C PHE A 327 -8.96 -28.47 -9.84
N GLU A 328 -8.04 -28.73 -10.78
CA GLU A 328 -6.63 -28.94 -10.47
C GLU A 328 -6.04 -27.78 -9.66
N ARG A 329 -6.45 -26.55 -9.97
CA ARG A 329 -6.05 -25.36 -9.21
C ARG A 329 -6.73 -25.24 -7.85
N LEU A 330 -8.02 -25.59 -7.74
CA LEU A 330 -8.72 -25.66 -6.45
C LEU A 330 -8.12 -26.74 -5.53
N GLU A 331 -7.61 -27.82 -6.09
CA GLU A 331 -7.01 -28.95 -5.38
C GLU A 331 -5.54 -28.73 -5.03
N SER A 332 -4.75 -28.11 -5.93
CA SER A 332 -3.31 -27.88 -5.72
C SER A 332 -3.01 -26.80 -4.67
N VAL A 333 -3.91 -25.83 -4.47
CA VAL A 333 -3.75 -24.77 -3.48
C VAL A 333 -4.13 -25.27 -2.08
N THR A 334 -3.13 -25.83 -1.38
CA THR A 334 -3.20 -26.32 0.01
C THR A 334 -2.59 -25.37 1.05
N GLY A 335 -2.26 -24.13 0.68
CA GLY A 335 -1.68 -23.12 1.60
C GLY A 335 -2.25 -21.72 1.41
N MET A 336 -2.07 -20.84 2.41
CA MET A 336 -2.32 -19.40 2.32
C MET A 336 -1.44 -18.82 1.20
N VAL A 337 -2.01 -18.65 0.01
CA VAL A 337 -1.39 -17.84 -1.04
C VAL A 337 -1.52 -16.38 -0.60
N PRO A 338 -0.44 -15.57 -0.67
CA PRO A 338 -0.55 -14.15 -0.38
C PRO A 338 -1.59 -13.52 -1.30
N GLN A 339 -2.60 -12.87 -0.72
CA GLN A 339 -3.58 -12.09 -1.45
C GLN A 339 -2.86 -10.91 -2.15
N TYR A 340 -2.36 -11.14 -3.36
CA TYR A 340 -1.99 -10.05 -4.24
C TYR A 340 -3.22 -9.62 -5.04
N SER A 341 -3.45 -8.31 -5.05
CA SER A 341 -4.65 -7.63 -5.53
C SER A 341 -5.00 -7.97 -6.99
N GLY A 342 -5.86 -8.96 -7.21
CA GLY A 342 -6.41 -9.23 -8.55
C GLY A 342 -6.73 -10.69 -8.85
N GLU A 343 -6.12 -11.65 -8.17
CA GLU A 343 -6.53 -13.06 -8.34
C GLU A 343 -7.85 -13.33 -7.59
N PRO A 344 -8.84 -13.96 -8.23
CA PRO A 344 -10.07 -14.38 -7.54
C PRO A 344 -9.72 -15.35 -6.43
N SER A 345 -10.39 -15.21 -5.28
CA SER A 345 -10.17 -16.13 -4.17
C SER A 345 -10.55 -17.55 -4.58
N LYS A 346 -10.02 -18.57 -3.88
CA LYS A 346 -10.43 -19.97 -4.04
C LYS A 346 -11.97 -20.10 -3.98
N GLY A 347 -12.60 -19.31 -3.12
CA GLY A 347 -14.05 -19.22 -2.99
C GLY A 347 -14.74 -18.68 -4.24
N ASP A 348 -14.20 -17.67 -4.90
CA ASP A 348 -14.80 -17.08 -6.10
C ASP A 348 -14.74 -18.04 -7.29
N ALA A 349 -13.62 -18.74 -7.47
CA ALA A 349 -13.49 -19.77 -8.50
C ALA A 349 -14.47 -20.93 -8.28
N ALA A 350 -14.61 -21.40 -7.04
CA ALA A 350 -15.58 -22.44 -6.68
C ALA A 350 -17.02 -21.95 -6.92
N LEU A 351 -17.36 -20.71 -6.57
CA LEU A 351 -18.68 -20.13 -6.86
C LEU A 351 -18.99 -20.12 -8.36
N ALA A 352 -18.04 -19.73 -9.22
CA ALA A 352 -18.24 -19.73 -10.67
C ALA A 352 -18.53 -21.14 -11.21
N LEU A 353 -17.81 -22.16 -10.71
CA LEU A 353 -18.09 -23.55 -11.07
C LEU A 353 -19.48 -24.00 -10.60
N LEU A 354 -19.93 -23.57 -9.41
CA LEU A 354 -21.27 -23.87 -8.93
C LEU A 354 -22.35 -23.25 -9.82
N TYR A 355 -22.21 -21.97 -10.20
CA TYR A 355 -23.15 -21.32 -11.13
C TYR A 355 -23.19 -22.04 -12.48
N HIS A 356 -22.03 -22.38 -13.03
CA HIS A 356 -21.92 -23.12 -14.27
C HIS A 356 -22.59 -24.50 -14.15
N ALA A 357 -22.32 -25.24 -13.08
CA ALA A 357 -22.92 -26.54 -12.84
C ALA A 357 -24.45 -26.47 -12.75
N SER A 358 -24.99 -25.46 -12.06
CA SER A 358 -26.43 -25.23 -11.99
C SER A 358 -27.05 -24.90 -13.36
N GLN A 359 -26.37 -24.11 -14.21
CA GLN A 359 -26.86 -23.77 -15.56
C GLN A 359 -26.76 -24.93 -16.55
N SER A 360 -25.74 -25.77 -16.42
CA SER A 360 -25.51 -26.94 -17.27
C SER A 360 -26.21 -28.21 -16.77
N GLU A 361 -26.98 -28.11 -15.68
CA GLU A 361 -27.70 -29.21 -15.04
C GLU A 361 -26.77 -30.40 -14.64
N GLN A 362 -25.54 -30.11 -14.22
CA GLN A 362 -24.55 -31.11 -13.80
C GLN A 362 -24.41 -31.19 -12.27
N ALA A 363 -25.23 -32.02 -11.61
CA ALA A 363 -25.24 -32.16 -10.15
C ALA A 363 -23.89 -32.63 -9.58
N GLU A 364 -23.18 -33.54 -10.27
CA GLU A 364 -21.86 -34.03 -9.84
C GLU A 364 -20.80 -32.92 -9.84
N LEU A 365 -20.80 -32.09 -10.88
CA LEU A 365 -19.91 -30.93 -10.99
C LEU A 365 -20.17 -29.94 -9.85
N TRP A 366 -21.44 -29.71 -9.54
CA TRP A 366 -21.87 -28.82 -8.46
C TRP A 366 -21.40 -29.34 -7.10
N ASN A 367 -21.66 -30.62 -6.83
CA ASN A 367 -21.27 -31.29 -5.59
C ASN A 367 -19.75 -31.26 -5.36
N ARG A 368 -18.95 -31.48 -6.41
CA ARG A 368 -17.49 -31.39 -6.33
C ARG A 368 -17.01 -29.96 -6.07
N ALA A 369 -17.57 -28.97 -6.77
CA ALA A 369 -17.22 -27.56 -6.58
C ALA A 369 -17.56 -27.05 -5.17
N LEU A 370 -18.67 -27.52 -4.59
CA LEU A 370 -19.16 -27.06 -3.29
C LEU A 370 -18.13 -27.28 -2.19
N LEU A 371 -17.43 -28.43 -2.19
CA LEU A 371 -16.42 -28.78 -1.19
C LEU A 371 -15.26 -27.77 -1.11
N HIS A 372 -15.08 -26.94 -2.14
CA HIS A 372 -14.06 -25.89 -2.19
C HIS A 372 -14.58 -24.50 -1.78
N CYS A 373 -15.88 -24.35 -1.50
CA CYS A 373 -16.51 -23.06 -1.12
C CYS A 373 -16.32 -22.66 0.35
N ASN A 374 -15.50 -23.36 1.13
CA ASN A 374 -15.19 -23.01 2.53
C ASN A 374 -14.58 -21.61 2.73
N THR A 375 -14.16 -20.94 1.65
CA THR A 375 -13.64 -19.56 1.69
C THR A 375 -14.52 -18.55 0.95
N ALA A 376 -15.57 -18.99 0.27
CA ALA A 376 -16.46 -18.12 -0.53
C ALA A 376 -17.33 -17.20 0.35
N PRO A 377 -17.77 -16.04 -0.15
CA PRO A 377 -18.74 -15.21 0.58
C PRO A 377 -20.09 -15.94 0.75
N PRO A 378 -20.73 -15.86 1.94
CA PRO A 378 -21.99 -16.54 2.25
C PRO A 378 -23.13 -16.20 1.27
N ASP A 379 -23.23 -14.93 0.86
CA ASP A 379 -24.23 -14.47 -0.11
C ASP A 379 -24.08 -15.14 -1.49
N GLY A 380 -22.84 -15.43 -1.90
CA GLY A 380 -22.55 -16.13 -3.14
C GLY A 380 -23.03 -17.59 -3.08
N ILE A 381 -22.73 -18.26 -1.96
CA ILE A 381 -23.16 -19.64 -1.71
C ILE A 381 -24.68 -19.71 -1.67
N LYS A 382 -25.34 -18.78 -0.96
CA LYS A 382 -26.81 -18.72 -0.87
C LYS A 382 -27.46 -18.65 -2.25
N LYS A 383 -27.05 -17.71 -3.10
CA LYS A 383 -27.62 -17.57 -4.45
C LYS A 383 -27.41 -18.82 -5.29
N SER A 384 -26.22 -19.40 -5.25
CA SER A 384 -25.94 -20.63 -5.98
C SER A 384 -26.74 -21.82 -5.45
N LEU A 385 -26.93 -21.92 -4.13
CA LEU A 385 -27.74 -22.96 -3.50
C LEU A 385 -29.22 -22.82 -3.86
N GLU A 386 -29.77 -21.60 -3.86
CA GLU A 386 -31.15 -21.34 -4.28
C GLU A 386 -31.40 -21.78 -5.74
N LEU A 387 -30.43 -21.53 -6.64
CA LEU A 387 -30.45 -22.03 -8.02
C LEU A 387 -30.35 -23.56 -8.08
N ALA A 388 -29.38 -24.14 -7.37
CA ALA A 388 -29.14 -25.58 -7.37
C ALA A 388 -30.34 -26.37 -6.81
N LEU A 389 -30.97 -25.89 -5.74
CA LEU A 389 -32.17 -26.51 -5.17
C LEU A 389 -33.37 -26.46 -6.12
N GLN A 390 -33.46 -25.47 -7.00
CA GLN A 390 -34.48 -25.41 -8.04
C GLN A 390 -34.24 -26.41 -9.17
N VAL A 391 -32.97 -26.67 -9.50
CA VAL A 391 -32.57 -27.53 -10.63
C VAL A 391 -32.47 -29.00 -10.22
N PHE A 392 -31.75 -29.31 -9.13
CA PHE A 392 -31.42 -30.69 -8.71
C PHE A 392 -32.32 -31.22 -7.59
N GLY A 393 -32.96 -30.33 -6.83
CA GLY A 393 -33.64 -30.69 -5.58
C GLY A 393 -32.67 -30.95 -4.42
N PHE A 394 -33.22 -31.14 -3.21
CA PHE A 394 -32.40 -31.26 -2.00
C PHE A 394 -31.72 -32.63 -1.87
N ASP A 395 -32.41 -33.71 -2.24
CA ASP A 395 -31.92 -35.08 -2.00
C ASP A 395 -30.60 -35.36 -2.73
N GLU A 396 -30.39 -34.79 -3.93
CA GLU A 396 -29.15 -34.92 -4.71
C GLU A 396 -27.97 -34.12 -4.14
N LEU A 397 -28.25 -33.07 -3.34
CA LEU A 397 -27.24 -32.15 -2.80
C LEU A 397 -26.91 -32.42 -1.33
N LYS A 398 -27.76 -33.20 -0.64
CA LYS A 398 -27.73 -33.42 0.81
C LYS A 398 -26.35 -33.81 1.33
N ASP A 399 -25.73 -34.82 0.73
CA ASP A 399 -24.46 -35.37 1.23
C ASP A 399 -23.31 -34.35 1.10
N SER A 400 -23.27 -33.60 0.01
CA SER A 400 -22.27 -32.56 -0.22
C SER A 400 -22.48 -31.34 0.69
N LEU A 401 -23.73 -30.97 0.95
CA LEU A 401 -24.07 -29.90 1.90
C LEU A 401 -23.63 -30.27 3.32
N PHE A 402 -23.88 -31.52 3.73
CA PHE A 402 -23.43 -32.02 5.03
C PHE A 402 -21.90 -32.13 5.09
N ALA A 403 -21.24 -32.57 4.02
CA ALA A 403 -19.79 -32.59 3.93
C ALA A 403 -19.17 -31.18 4.01
N LEU A 404 -19.79 -30.18 3.38
CA LEU A 404 -19.36 -28.77 3.45
C LEU A 404 -19.43 -28.26 4.90
N VAL A 405 -20.56 -28.49 5.57
CA VAL A 405 -20.74 -28.11 6.96
C VAL A 405 -19.70 -28.83 7.82
N LYS A 406 -19.52 -30.15 7.70
CA LYS A 406 -18.51 -30.88 8.49
C LYS A 406 -17.06 -30.44 8.19
N GLY A 407 -16.75 -30.05 6.95
CA GLY A 407 -15.42 -29.66 6.52
C GLY A 407 -15.03 -28.22 6.85
N THR A 408 -15.99 -27.37 7.22
CA THR A 408 -15.71 -26.00 7.67
C THR A 408 -15.05 -26.05 9.06
N LYS A 409 -14.12 -25.13 9.35
CA LYS A 409 -13.42 -25.09 10.65
C LYS A 409 -13.95 -24.04 11.62
N LEU A 410 -14.58 -23.00 11.08
CA LEU A 410 -15.09 -21.87 11.84
C LEU A 410 -16.56 -22.12 12.21
N LEU A 411 -16.85 -22.16 13.50
CA LEU A 411 -18.17 -22.42 14.06
C LEU A 411 -19.19 -21.37 13.61
N GLY A 412 -18.80 -20.09 13.58
CA GLY A 412 -19.69 -19.02 13.09
C GLY A 412 -20.15 -19.28 11.66
N ARG A 413 -19.23 -19.72 10.80
CA ARG A 413 -19.50 -20.05 9.41
C ARG A 413 -20.32 -21.34 9.26
N HIS A 414 -20.14 -22.32 10.15
CA HIS A 414 -20.99 -23.52 10.20
C HIS A 414 -22.46 -23.16 10.36
N PHE A 415 -22.75 -22.36 11.37
CA PHE A 415 -24.12 -21.98 11.69
C PHE A 415 -24.72 -21.05 10.64
N GLU A 416 -23.91 -20.17 10.03
CA GLU A 416 -24.33 -19.37 8.89
C GLU A 416 -24.73 -20.24 7.68
N LEU A 417 -23.94 -21.28 7.37
CA LEU A 417 -24.28 -22.24 6.31
C LEU A 417 -25.56 -23.02 6.63
N ILE A 418 -25.71 -23.48 7.88
CA ILE A 418 -26.95 -24.15 8.34
C ILE A 418 -28.15 -23.21 8.16
N HIS A 419 -28.00 -21.93 8.50
CA HIS A 419 -29.06 -20.94 8.32
C HIS A 419 -29.43 -20.72 6.85
N ILE A 420 -28.41 -20.62 5.99
CA ILE A 420 -28.61 -20.49 4.55
C ILE A 420 -29.38 -21.70 4.02
N ILE A 421 -29.02 -22.92 4.42
CA ILE A 421 -29.70 -24.15 4.02
C ILE A 421 -31.16 -24.15 4.53
N GLN A 422 -31.38 -23.81 5.81
CA GLN A 422 -32.72 -23.75 6.41
C GLN A 422 -33.64 -22.76 5.69
N ASN A 423 -33.14 -21.57 5.35
CA ASN A 423 -33.95 -20.53 4.73
C ASN A 423 -34.15 -20.70 3.21
N SER A 424 -33.25 -21.44 2.54
CA SER A 424 -33.32 -21.60 1.08
C SER A 424 -34.30 -22.70 0.64
N HIS A 425 -34.82 -23.50 1.58
CA HIS A 425 -35.71 -24.63 1.30
C HIS A 425 -37.17 -24.36 1.68
N ARG A 426 -38.12 -24.67 0.79
CA ARG A 426 -39.57 -24.45 1.03
C ARG A 426 -40.15 -25.37 2.12
N ASP A 427 -39.59 -26.56 2.31
CA ASP A 427 -40.00 -27.52 3.35
C ASP A 427 -39.03 -27.49 4.57
N ALA A 428 -38.57 -26.31 4.97
CA ALA A 428 -37.60 -26.15 6.07
C ALA A 428 -37.99 -26.90 7.37
N GLU A 429 -39.29 -27.05 7.64
CA GLU A 429 -39.80 -27.75 8.83
C GLU A 429 -39.45 -29.24 8.86
N LYS A 430 -39.35 -29.91 7.70
CA LYS A 430 -38.97 -31.34 7.64
C LYS A 430 -37.48 -31.56 7.87
N LEU A 431 -36.67 -30.54 7.62
CA LEU A 431 -35.21 -30.56 7.70
C LEU A 431 -34.68 -30.18 9.09
N GLY A 432 -35.51 -29.55 9.92
CA GLY A 432 -35.17 -29.11 11.27
C GLY A 432 -34.40 -30.18 12.06
N PRO A 433 -34.92 -31.41 12.21
CA PRO A 433 -34.27 -32.44 13.03
C PRO A 433 -32.87 -32.84 12.55
N SER A 434 -32.68 -33.07 11.23
CA SER A 434 -31.38 -33.48 10.70
C SER A 434 -30.33 -32.37 10.74
N LEU A 435 -30.75 -31.11 10.59
CA LEU A 435 -29.85 -29.96 10.72
C LEU A 435 -29.52 -29.65 12.19
N GLU A 436 -30.45 -29.92 13.12
CA GLU A 436 -30.21 -29.83 14.56
C GLU A 436 -29.20 -30.88 15.04
N ASP A 437 -29.32 -32.12 14.55
CA ASP A 437 -28.35 -33.20 14.83
C ASP A 437 -26.95 -32.85 14.30
N LEU A 438 -26.87 -32.32 13.08
CA LEU A 438 -25.61 -31.87 12.49
C LEU A 438 -25.01 -30.69 13.28
N ALA A 439 -25.84 -29.73 13.70
CA ALA A 439 -25.42 -28.63 14.55
C ALA A 439 -24.88 -29.14 15.91
N GLN A 440 -25.48 -30.21 16.46
CA GLN A 440 -25.02 -30.84 17.70
C GLN A 440 -23.68 -31.55 17.51
N GLU A 441 -23.54 -32.34 16.45
CA GLU A 441 -22.30 -33.05 16.14
C GLU A 441 -21.13 -32.07 15.98
N VAL A 442 -21.35 -30.99 15.24
CA VAL A 442 -20.36 -29.91 15.06
C VAL A 442 -20.02 -29.26 16.41
N PHE A 443 -21.05 -28.94 17.21
CA PHE A 443 -20.86 -28.35 18.53
C PHE A 443 -20.02 -29.24 19.48
N ASP A 444 -20.28 -30.55 19.47
CA ASP A 444 -19.57 -31.50 20.31
C ASP A 444 -18.12 -31.70 19.84
N SER A 445 -17.90 -31.70 18.52
CA SER A 445 -16.56 -31.82 17.91
C SER A 445 -15.65 -30.59 18.08
N CYS A 446 -16.23 -29.44 18.46
CA CYS A 446 -15.46 -28.21 18.67
C CYS A 446 -14.71 -28.30 20.01
N GLU A 447 -13.41 -28.60 19.96
CA GLU A 447 -12.54 -28.67 21.15
C GLU A 447 -12.06 -27.29 21.63
N ASP A 448 -11.82 -26.34 20.72
CA ASP A 448 -11.31 -24.99 20.99
C ASP A 448 -12.10 -23.92 20.20
N LEU A 449 -12.61 -22.89 20.89
CA LEU A 449 -13.27 -21.74 20.25
C LEU A 449 -12.27 -20.61 19.96
N SER A 450 -12.16 -20.20 18.71
CA SER A 450 -11.44 -18.98 18.32
C SER A 450 -12.29 -17.73 18.56
N ALA A 451 -11.70 -16.54 18.56
CA ALA A 451 -12.46 -15.29 18.69
C ALA A 451 -13.45 -15.05 17.54
N GLU A 452 -13.14 -15.56 16.34
CA GLU A 452 -14.02 -15.46 15.17
C GLU A 452 -15.27 -16.31 15.36
N ASP A 453 -15.14 -17.49 16.00
CA ASP A 453 -16.25 -18.37 16.35
C ASP A 453 -17.24 -17.74 17.34
N LEU A 454 -16.76 -16.79 18.13
CA LEU A 454 -17.53 -16.17 19.21
C LEU A 454 -18.53 -15.13 18.69
N SER A 455 -18.29 -14.54 17.51
CA SER A 455 -19.28 -13.72 16.82
C SER A 455 -20.53 -14.53 16.42
N GLY A 456 -20.37 -15.85 16.20
CA GLY A 456 -21.46 -16.78 15.93
C GLY A 456 -22.26 -17.18 17.18
N LEU A 457 -21.78 -16.92 18.40
CA LEU A 457 -22.44 -17.36 19.64
C LEU A 457 -23.86 -16.82 19.80
N GLY A 458 -24.10 -15.57 19.38
CA GLY A 458 -25.44 -14.99 19.44
C GLY A 458 -26.43 -15.78 18.57
N PHE A 459 -25.95 -16.28 17.43
CA PHE A 459 -26.73 -17.11 16.53
C PHE A 459 -26.93 -18.53 17.09
N VAL A 460 -25.88 -19.13 17.70
CA VAL A 460 -26.00 -20.43 18.40
C VAL A 460 -27.00 -20.35 19.55
N ALA A 461 -26.91 -19.30 20.37
CA ALA A 461 -27.83 -19.08 21.49
C ALA A 461 -29.27 -18.84 20.99
N LYS A 462 -29.44 -18.20 19.82
CA LYS A 462 -30.74 -18.02 19.17
C LYS A 462 -31.34 -19.36 18.70
N LEU A 463 -30.53 -20.23 18.11
CA LEU A 463 -30.98 -21.54 17.61
C LEU A 463 -31.21 -22.58 18.71
N ARG A 464 -30.35 -22.62 19.73
CA ARG A 464 -30.28 -23.72 20.72
C ARG A 464 -30.73 -23.32 22.12
N GLY A 465 -31.03 -22.05 22.34
CA GLY A 465 -31.37 -21.49 23.65
C GLY A 465 -30.15 -21.20 24.53
N SER A 466 -30.39 -20.49 25.64
CA SER A 466 -29.35 -19.96 26.54
C SER A 466 -28.54 -21.02 27.29
N ASN A 467 -29.06 -22.24 27.41
CA ASN A 467 -28.49 -23.29 28.25
C ASN A 467 -27.13 -23.80 27.74
N VAL A 468 -26.79 -23.47 26.49
CA VAL A 468 -25.53 -23.86 25.83
C VAL A 468 -24.37 -22.92 26.18
N ILE A 469 -24.66 -21.68 26.60
CA ILE A 469 -23.67 -20.63 26.87
C ILE A 469 -22.63 -21.05 27.92
N PRO A 470 -22.99 -21.64 29.08
CA PRO A 470 -21.99 -22.07 30.06
C PRO A 470 -21.01 -23.13 29.53
N GLY A 471 -21.49 -24.05 28.70
CA GLY A 471 -20.65 -25.07 28.06
C GLY A 471 -19.70 -24.47 27.02
N LEU A 472 -20.17 -23.48 26.26
CA LEU A 472 -19.34 -22.72 25.30
C LEU A 472 -18.24 -21.95 26.02
N LEU A 473 -18.57 -21.25 27.10
CA LEU A 473 -17.62 -20.48 27.90
C LEU A 473 -16.54 -21.38 28.53
N ALA A 474 -16.87 -22.62 28.89
CA ALA A 474 -15.90 -23.58 29.41
C ALA A 474 -14.88 -24.05 28.37
N LYS A 475 -15.22 -23.96 27.06
CA LYS A 475 -14.34 -24.32 25.93
C LYS A 475 -13.45 -23.15 25.44
N ILE A 476 -13.60 -21.95 26.01
CA ILE A 476 -12.72 -20.81 25.68
C ILE A 476 -11.41 -20.97 26.46
N LYS A 477 -10.30 -21.22 25.75
CA LYS A 477 -8.96 -21.25 26.37
C LYS A 477 -8.67 -19.94 27.11
N ARG A 478 -8.24 -20.04 28.38
CA ARG A 478 -7.97 -18.91 29.29
C ARG A 478 -6.78 -18.00 28.89
N GLU A 479 -6.11 -18.27 27.77
CA GLU A 479 -4.95 -17.53 27.30
C GLU A 479 -5.08 -17.24 25.80
N GLY A 480 -5.88 -16.23 25.47
CA GLY A 480 -5.98 -15.68 24.11
C GLY A 480 -5.31 -14.31 24.03
N CYS A 481 -4.91 -13.88 22.83
CA CYS A 481 -4.38 -12.54 22.59
C CYS A 481 -5.44 -11.46 22.86
N TYR A 482 -5.00 -10.24 23.19
CA TYR A 482 -5.86 -9.08 23.49
C TYR A 482 -7.06 -8.94 22.53
N ARG A 483 -6.84 -9.09 21.21
CA ARG A 483 -7.87 -8.94 20.17
C ARG A 483 -9.01 -9.95 20.35
N ASN A 484 -8.68 -11.17 20.78
CA ASN A 484 -9.65 -12.22 21.01
C ASN A 484 -10.54 -11.88 22.21
N MET A 485 -9.93 -11.41 23.30
CA MET A 485 -10.65 -11.02 24.51
C MET A 485 -11.59 -9.84 24.25
N VAL A 486 -11.14 -8.81 23.53
CA VAL A 486 -12.00 -7.66 23.18
C VAL A 486 -13.16 -8.07 22.26
N SER A 487 -12.88 -8.88 21.24
CA SER A 487 -13.92 -9.35 20.31
C SER A 487 -14.97 -10.19 21.04
N LEU A 488 -14.52 -11.07 21.95
CA LEU A 488 -15.41 -11.85 22.81
C LEU A 488 -16.24 -10.96 23.73
N THR A 489 -15.62 -9.97 24.38
CA THR A 489 -16.36 -9.05 25.25
C THR A 489 -17.43 -8.26 24.50
N LYS A 490 -17.14 -7.81 23.26
CA LYS A 490 -18.14 -7.16 22.39
C LYS A 490 -19.30 -8.11 22.05
N ALA A 491 -19.00 -9.32 21.60
CA ALA A 491 -20.02 -10.32 21.27
C ALA A 491 -20.90 -10.68 22.49
N LEU A 492 -20.30 -10.83 23.68
CA LEU A 492 -21.04 -11.07 24.92
C LEU A 492 -21.90 -9.87 25.33
N HIS A 493 -21.43 -8.64 25.09
CA HIS A 493 -22.22 -7.43 25.32
C HIS A 493 -23.40 -7.31 24.37
N GLU A 494 -23.19 -7.52 23.08
CA GLU A 494 -24.26 -7.54 22.07
C GLU A 494 -25.32 -8.57 22.43
N LEU A 495 -24.88 -9.77 22.82
CA LEU A 495 -25.79 -10.79 23.34
C LEU A 495 -26.54 -10.27 24.56
N ARG A 496 -25.85 -9.74 25.57
CA ARG A 496 -26.44 -9.22 26.82
C ARG A 496 -27.56 -8.19 26.57
N VAL A 497 -27.37 -7.29 25.62
CA VAL A 497 -28.33 -6.20 25.30
C VAL A 497 -29.44 -6.67 24.34
N HIS A 498 -29.27 -7.78 23.64
CA HIS A 498 -30.25 -8.26 22.65
C HIS A 498 -31.61 -8.62 23.29
N PRO A 499 -32.76 -8.26 22.70
CA PRO A 499 -34.09 -8.53 23.29
C PRO A 499 -34.36 -10.00 23.64
N SER A 500 -33.74 -10.92 22.90
CA SER A 500 -33.86 -12.37 23.14
C SER A 500 -33.29 -12.83 24.49
N THR A 501 -32.43 -12.04 25.15
CA THR A 501 -31.94 -12.37 26.50
C THR A 501 -32.97 -12.16 27.59
N ALA A 502 -34.09 -11.48 27.29
CA ALA A 502 -35.21 -11.39 28.22
C ALA A 502 -35.72 -12.79 28.62
N ALA A 503 -35.66 -13.76 27.70
CA ALA A 503 -36.06 -15.15 27.90
C ALA A 503 -35.04 -15.98 28.69
N PHE A 504 -33.85 -15.45 28.98
CA PHE A 504 -32.83 -16.18 29.73
C PHE A 504 -33.21 -16.24 31.21
N ASP A 505 -33.00 -17.40 31.83
CA ASP A 505 -33.15 -17.56 33.28
C ASP A 505 -32.07 -16.77 34.05
N SER A 506 -32.24 -16.66 35.37
CA SER A 506 -31.32 -15.92 36.22
C SER A 506 -29.91 -16.52 36.24
N ALA A 507 -29.79 -17.84 36.09
CA ALA A 507 -28.52 -18.54 36.07
C ALA A 507 -27.72 -18.23 34.79
N ALA A 508 -28.36 -18.25 33.63
CA ALA A 508 -27.77 -17.91 32.34
C ALA A 508 -27.37 -16.42 32.27
N LYS A 509 -28.19 -15.50 32.81
CA LYS A 509 -27.82 -14.08 32.92
C LYS A 509 -26.58 -13.87 33.79
N SER A 510 -26.53 -14.53 34.96
CA SER A 510 -25.37 -14.47 35.85
C SER A 510 -24.10 -15.06 35.22
N ALA A 511 -24.22 -16.18 34.50
CA ALA A 511 -23.10 -16.79 33.77
C ALA A 511 -22.59 -15.87 32.65
N LEU A 512 -23.49 -15.25 31.89
CA LEU A 512 -23.16 -14.28 30.84
C LEU A 512 -22.44 -13.06 31.42
N ASP A 513 -22.95 -12.48 32.50
CA ASP A 513 -22.34 -11.33 33.18
C ASP A 513 -20.95 -11.68 33.74
N SER A 514 -20.80 -12.87 34.35
CA SER A 514 -19.52 -13.35 34.87
C SER A 514 -18.47 -13.53 33.77
N ALA A 515 -18.85 -14.14 32.64
CA ALA A 515 -17.97 -14.30 31.50
C ALA A 515 -17.59 -12.98 30.85
N PHE A 516 -18.57 -12.08 30.68
CA PHE A 516 -18.36 -10.74 30.16
C PHE A 516 -17.30 -9.99 31.00
N ASN A 517 -17.48 -9.98 32.33
CA ASN A 517 -16.55 -9.31 33.25
C ASN A 517 -15.16 -9.97 33.26
N HIS A 518 -15.10 -11.30 33.17
CA HIS A 518 -13.83 -12.03 33.10
C HIS A 518 -13.05 -11.65 31.84
N CYS A 519 -13.69 -11.67 30.66
CA CYS A 519 -13.05 -11.33 29.39
C CYS A 519 -12.57 -9.88 29.36
N LEU A 520 -13.39 -8.97 29.91
CA LEU A 520 -13.05 -7.55 29.99
C LEU A 520 -11.84 -7.30 30.91
N THR A 521 -11.79 -7.99 32.05
CA THR A 521 -10.65 -7.95 32.97
C THR A 521 -9.39 -8.50 32.31
N CYS A 522 -9.49 -9.62 31.59
CA CYS A 522 -8.36 -10.20 30.84
C CYS A 522 -7.89 -9.29 29.71
N ALA A 523 -8.78 -8.71 28.91
CA ALA A 523 -8.40 -7.75 27.87
C ALA A 523 -7.62 -6.56 28.46
N THR A 524 -8.00 -6.14 29.66
CA THR A 524 -7.38 -5.03 30.39
C THR A 524 -6.06 -5.42 31.04
N SER A 525 -5.85 -6.66 31.46
CA SER A 525 -4.52 -7.08 31.90
C SER A 525 -3.55 -7.23 30.72
N GLN A 526 -4.08 -7.49 29.51
CA GLN A 526 -3.30 -7.77 28.30
C GLN A 526 -3.03 -6.56 27.40
N TRP A 527 -3.60 -5.38 27.64
CA TRP A 527 -3.32 -4.21 26.78
C TRP A 527 -1.82 -3.87 26.73
N LYS A 528 -1.08 -4.23 27.80
CA LYS A 528 0.37 -4.07 27.97
C LYS A 528 1.22 -5.20 27.37
N GLU A 529 0.62 -6.28 26.86
CA GLU A 529 1.38 -7.35 26.21
C GLU A 529 2.04 -6.84 24.93
N GLY A 530 3.34 -7.14 24.79
CA GLY A 530 4.20 -6.55 23.74
C GLY A 530 5.08 -5.40 24.23
N LEU A 531 4.94 -4.93 25.48
CA LEU A 531 5.87 -3.98 26.10
C LEU A 531 7.23 -4.64 26.41
N TYR A 532 8.07 -4.82 25.40
CA TYR A 532 9.48 -5.17 25.62
C TYR A 532 10.25 -3.91 26.00
N PHE A 533 10.60 -3.77 27.28
CA PHE A 533 11.57 -2.77 27.69
C PHE A 533 12.95 -3.28 27.32
N PRO A 534 13.68 -2.64 26.38
CA PRO A 534 15.08 -2.99 26.19
C PRO A 534 15.77 -2.80 27.54
N LYS A 535 16.35 -3.88 28.08
CA LYS A 535 17.21 -3.76 29.25
C LYS A 535 18.29 -2.72 28.89
N PRO A 536 18.56 -1.71 29.75
CA PRO A 536 19.66 -0.80 29.48
C PRO A 536 20.93 -1.63 29.25
N PRO A 537 21.71 -1.37 28.19
CA PRO A 537 22.87 -2.18 27.87
C PRO A 537 23.81 -2.16 29.07
N GLN A 538 24.04 -3.34 29.67
CA GLN A 538 25.10 -3.52 30.66
C GLN A 538 26.41 -3.64 29.87
N ASP A 539 27.16 -2.54 29.80
CA ASP A 539 28.59 -2.49 29.48
C ASP A 539 29.12 -3.48 28.42
N SER A 540 28.55 -3.50 27.21
CA SER A 540 29.15 -4.18 26.04
C SER A 540 29.18 -3.27 24.81
N GLU A 541 30.35 -3.15 24.17
CA GLU A 541 30.63 -2.29 23.02
C GLU A 541 29.93 -2.72 21.71
N ASP A 542 29.21 -3.84 21.70
CA ASP A 542 28.39 -4.27 20.58
C ASP A 542 26.91 -3.91 20.81
N ALA A 543 26.52 -2.72 20.36
CA ALA A 543 25.12 -2.32 20.33
C ALA A 543 24.36 -3.14 19.26
N PRO A 544 23.38 -3.98 19.62
CA PRO A 544 22.53 -4.59 18.60
C PRO A 544 21.70 -3.48 17.95
N GLU A 545 21.60 -3.50 16.62
CA GLU A 545 20.67 -2.66 15.86
C GLU A 545 19.29 -2.73 16.53
N ILE A 546 18.85 -1.58 17.06
CA ILE A 546 17.49 -1.38 17.50
C ILE A 546 16.63 -1.51 16.26
N ARG A 547 16.12 -2.72 15.98
CA ARG A 547 15.08 -2.92 14.99
C ARG A 547 13.92 -2.03 15.39
N HIS A 548 13.66 -1.01 14.58
CA HIS A 548 12.53 -0.11 14.73
C HIS A 548 11.23 -0.93 14.75
N ILE A 549 10.66 -1.09 15.94
CA ILE A 549 9.32 -1.62 16.15
C ILE A 549 8.32 -0.45 15.97
N ASP A 550 8.33 0.22 14.82
CA ASP A 550 7.42 1.35 14.55
C ASP A 550 5.96 0.87 14.35
N LEU A 551 5.74 -0.43 14.15
CA LEU A 551 4.41 -1.03 13.97
C LEU A 551 3.65 -1.27 15.28
N ASP A 552 4.26 -1.16 16.46
CA ASP A 552 3.59 -1.52 17.73
C ASP A 552 3.08 -0.30 18.53
N GLU A 553 3.56 0.91 18.28
CA GLU A 553 3.14 2.11 19.04
C GLU A 553 1.69 2.56 18.74
N ARG A 554 1.31 2.64 17.45
CA ARG A 554 -0.07 3.00 17.06
C ARG A 554 -1.09 1.98 17.56
N ASN A 555 -0.74 0.70 17.48
CA ASN A 555 -1.59 -0.39 17.98
C ASN A 555 -1.91 -0.22 19.47
N ARG A 556 -0.97 0.26 20.30
CA ARG A 556 -1.20 0.40 21.76
C ARG A 556 -2.20 1.49 22.11
N ALA A 557 -2.06 2.67 21.50
CA ALA A 557 -3.00 3.77 21.72
C ALA A 557 -4.42 3.37 21.28
N GLU A 558 -4.52 2.67 20.15
CA GLU A 558 -5.78 2.13 19.64
C GLU A 558 -6.41 1.12 20.61
N ARG A 559 -5.63 0.18 21.17
CA ARG A 559 -6.12 -0.78 22.19
C ARG A 559 -6.68 -0.08 23.44
N VAL A 560 -5.98 0.94 23.95
CA VAL A 560 -6.49 1.69 25.12
C VAL A 560 -7.79 2.41 24.77
N CYS A 561 -7.86 3.05 23.60
CA CYS A 561 -9.07 3.73 23.15
C CYS A 561 -10.23 2.75 22.92
N GLU A 562 -9.95 1.56 22.39
CA GLU A 562 -10.94 0.50 22.20
C GLU A 562 -11.51 0.00 23.53
N LEU A 563 -10.66 -0.19 24.56
CA LEU A 563 -11.12 -0.52 25.91
C LEU A 563 -11.96 0.61 26.52
N VAL A 564 -11.54 1.88 26.37
CA VAL A 564 -12.29 3.05 26.84
C VAL A 564 -13.70 3.09 26.21
N LYS A 565 -13.81 2.87 24.89
CA LYS A 565 -15.12 2.76 24.20
C LYS A 565 -15.95 1.61 24.77
N LEU A 566 -15.33 0.44 24.94
CA LEU A 566 -16.00 -0.74 25.47
C LEU A 566 -16.54 -0.49 26.89
N TYR A 567 -15.74 0.09 27.77
CA TYR A 567 -16.19 0.45 29.12
C TYR A 567 -17.31 1.49 29.12
N TYR A 568 -17.30 2.42 28.17
CA TYR A 568 -18.36 3.41 28.02
C TYR A 568 -19.68 2.75 27.63
N THR A 569 -19.64 1.87 26.62
CA THR A 569 -20.84 1.15 26.17
C THR A 569 -21.45 0.27 27.26
N VAL A 570 -20.63 -0.21 28.19
CA VAL A 570 -21.04 -1.09 29.28
C VAL A 570 -21.60 -0.31 30.48
N GLY A 571 -21.20 0.96 30.64
CA GLY A 571 -21.64 1.82 31.73
C GLY A 571 -20.95 1.56 33.08
N ASP A 572 -19.85 0.79 33.11
CA ASP A 572 -19.05 0.59 34.33
C ASP A 572 -17.79 1.46 34.29
N LEU A 573 -17.73 2.44 35.21
CA LEU A 573 -16.62 3.40 35.29
C LEU A 573 -15.41 2.86 36.09
N ARG A 574 -15.57 1.82 36.93
CA ARG A 574 -14.48 1.34 37.79
C ARG A 574 -13.28 0.82 37.00
N PRO A 575 -13.46 0.03 35.94
CA PRO A 575 -12.34 -0.49 35.18
C PRO A 575 -11.55 0.59 34.40
N TYR A 576 -12.13 1.78 34.18
CA TYR A 576 -11.38 2.91 33.62
C TYR A 576 -10.23 3.29 34.54
N VAL A 577 -10.48 3.35 35.85
CA VAL A 577 -9.47 3.73 36.82
C VAL A 577 -8.35 2.69 36.88
N ASP A 578 -8.68 1.39 36.83
CA ASP A 578 -7.68 0.33 36.73
C ASP A 578 -6.84 0.43 35.46
N LEU A 579 -7.48 0.62 34.30
CA LEU A 579 -6.80 0.79 33.03
C LEU A 579 -5.87 2.02 33.06
N LEU A 580 -6.38 3.19 33.45
CA LEU A 580 -5.62 4.44 33.49
C LEU A 580 -4.48 4.39 34.52
N ASN A 581 -4.71 3.83 35.71
CA ASN A 581 -3.66 3.61 36.71
C ASN A 581 -2.61 2.62 36.20
N SER A 582 -3.00 1.57 35.48
CA SER A 582 -2.04 0.64 34.88
C SER A 582 -1.15 1.33 33.83
N ILE A 583 -1.67 2.33 33.10
CA ILE A 583 -0.91 3.14 32.14
C ILE A 583 0.05 4.13 32.84
N LEU A 584 -0.35 4.67 34.00
CA LEU A 584 0.52 5.55 34.80
C LEU A 584 1.65 4.77 35.50
N THR A 585 1.39 3.53 35.90
CA THR A 585 2.30 2.71 36.74
C THR A 585 3.21 1.75 35.98
N ILE A 586 3.20 1.80 34.64
CA ILE A 586 4.08 0.98 33.78
C ILE A 586 5.54 1.10 34.26
N PRO A 587 6.31 0.01 34.38
CA PRO A 587 7.72 0.10 34.80
C PRO A 587 8.61 0.81 33.75
N GLY A 588 9.74 1.39 34.20
CA GLY A 588 10.75 1.98 33.30
C GLY A 588 11.03 3.48 33.52
N PRO A 589 11.93 4.09 32.73
CA PRO A 589 12.27 5.50 32.85
C PRO A 589 11.10 6.41 32.40
N ASN A 590 10.73 7.42 33.20
CA ASN A 590 9.57 8.31 32.90
C ASN A 590 9.62 8.93 31.50
N ARG A 591 10.81 9.32 31.01
CA ARG A 591 10.97 9.89 29.66
C ARG A 591 10.57 8.90 28.56
N PHE A 592 10.88 7.62 28.77
CA PHE A 592 10.53 6.57 27.83
C PHE A 592 9.03 6.32 27.84
N LYS A 593 8.43 6.16 29.04
CA LYS A 593 6.97 5.98 29.18
C LYS A 593 6.19 7.10 28.48
N VAL A 594 6.61 8.34 28.71
CA VAL A 594 5.89 9.48 28.15
C VAL A 594 6.01 9.53 26.64
N ARG A 595 7.22 9.35 26.09
CA ARG A 595 7.43 9.40 24.64
C ARG A 595 6.75 8.24 23.89
N GLN A 596 6.73 7.05 24.48
CA GLN A 596 6.35 5.82 23.79
C GLN A 596 4.92 5.39 24.05
N ILE A 597 4.31 5.89 25.13
CA ILE A 597 3.00 5.42 25.60
C ILE A 597 2.05 6.60 25.83
N HIS A 598 2.44 7.58 26.66
CA HIS A 598 1.54 8.69 27.00
C HIS A 598 1.32 9.64 25.83
N GLU A 599 2.38 10.09 25.17
CA GLU A 599 2.33 11.06 24.06
C GLU A 599 1.53 10.53 22.86
N PRO A 600 1.74 9.29 22.37
CA PRO A 600 0.91 8.73 21.30
C PRO A 600 -0.56 8.52 21.69
N LEU A 601 -0.87 8.37 22.99
CA LEU A 601 -2.21 8.12 23.49
C LEU A 601 -3.06 9.39 23.59
N ILE A 602 -2.45 10.56 23.82
CA ILE A 602 -3.18 11.81 24.09
C ILE A 602 -4.21 12.15 23.00
N SER A 603 -3.78 12.24 21.74
CA SER A 603 -4.67 12.67 20.65
C SER A 603 -5.75 11.63 20.35
N PRO A 604 -5.45 10.32 20.19
CA PRO A 604 -6.46 9.29 20.01
C PRO A 604 -7.46 9.20 21.17
N LEU A 605 -6.98 9.33 22.42
CA LEU A 605 -7.86 9.29 23.59
C LEU A 605 -8.80 10.50 23.63
N LYS A 606 -8.29 11.73 23.41
CA LYS A 606 -9.15 12.92 23.31
C LYS A 606 -10.19 12.82 22.20
N ALA A 607 -9.79 12.32 21.02
CA ALA A 607 -10.71 12.08 19.92
C ALA A 607 -11.80 11.06 20.30
N THR A 608 -11.40 9.96 20.95
CA THR A 608 -12.32 8.92 21.45
C THR A 608 -13.30 9.47 22.49
N LEU A 609 -12.84 10.28 23.44
CA LEU A 609 -13.72 10.91 24.45
C LEU A 609 -14.71 11.87 23.79
N THR A 610 -14.27 12.63 22.79
CA THR A 610 -15.13 13.54 22.02
C THR A 610 -16.19 12.77 21.24
N GLU A 611 -15.82 11.65 20.60
CA GLU A 611 -16.75 10.74 19.90
C GLU A 611 -17.82 10.18 20.86
N LEU A 612 -17.44 9.88 22.10
CA LEU A 612 -18.34 9.40 23.16
C LEU A 612 -19.13 10.53 23.85
N GLY A 613 -18.91 11.79 23.48
CA GLY A 613 -19.55 12.95 24.15
C GLY A 613 -19.08 13.17 25.60
N VAL A 614 -17.93 12.63 25.98
CA VAL A 614 -17.32 12.80 27.30
C VAL A 614 -16.32 13.94 27.26
N ALA A 615 -16.49 14.94 28.12
CA ALA A 615 -15.49 16.00 28.26
C ALA A 615 -14.17 15.40 28.78
N HIS A 616 -13.05 15.72 28.15
CA HIS A 616 -11.73 15.26 28.62
C HIS A 616 -11.32 15.90 29.97
N THR A 617 -12.05 16.92 30.41
CA THR A 617 -11.98 17.52 31.75
C THR A 617 -12.83 16.78 32.79
N ALA A 618 -13.61 15.77 32.40
CA ALA A 618 -14.35 14.92 33.33
C ALA A 618 -13.42 13.88 34.00
N GLU A 619 -13.78 13.46 35.21
CA GLU A 619 -13.12 12.36 35.89
C GLU A 619 -13.50 11.02 35.24
N PRO A 620 -12.59 10.03 35.17
CA PRO A 620 -11.22 10.01 35.71
C PRO A 620 -10.13 10.61 34.79
N PHE A 621 -10.50 11.15 33.63
CA PHE A 621 -9.55 11.55 32.59
C PHE A 621 -8.75 12.80 32.94
N ILE A 622 -9.37 13.80 33.59
CA ILE A 622 -8.65 14.99 34.06
C ILE A 622 -7.55 14.61 35.06
N SER A 623 -7.82 13.69 35.99
CA SER A 623 -6.82 13.15 36.91
C SER A 623 -5.73 12.37 36.19
N PHE A 624 -6.09 11.60 35.16
CA PHE A 624 -5.10 10.90 34.32
C PHE A 624 -4.16 11.88 33.60
N PHE A 625 -4.68 12.91 32.93
CA PHE A 625 -3.86 13.92 32.25
C PHE A 625 -2.96 14.69 33.22
N ARG A 626 -3.49 15.08 34.39
CA ARG A 626 -2.69 15.69 35.48
C ARG A 626 -1.53 14.79 35.90
N ASN A 627 -1.80 13.52 36.15
CA ASN A 627 -0.79 12.58 36.62
C ASN A 627 0.28 12.29 35.55
N MET A 628 -0.07 12.28 34.26
CA MET A 628 0.91 12.18 33.17
C MET A 628 1.87 13.39 33.15
N VAL A 629 1.35 14.61 33.36
CA VAL A 629 2.19 15.80 33.51
C VAL A 629 3.10 15.66 34.72
N ASP A 630 2.56 15.23 35.86
CA ASP A 630 3.33 15.07 37.09
C ASP A 630 4.50 14.09 36.92
N ILE A 631 4.26 12.92 36.30
CA ILE A 631 5.29 11.92 35.97
C ILE A 631 6.41 12.51 35.11
N TYR A 632 6.04 13.27 34.08
CA TYR A 632 7.01 13.80 33.14
C TYR A 632 7.82 14.95 33.75
N PHE A 633 7.14 15.87 34.44
CA PHE A 633 7.73 17.09 34.96
C PHE A 633 8.60 16.82 36.19
N HIS A 634 8.35 15.75 36.94
CA HIS A 634 9.26 15.26 37.99
C HIS A 634 10.71 15.16 37.49
N GLY A 635 10.91 14.68 36.26
CA GLY A 635 12.23 14.40 35.69
C GLY A 635 13.03 15.62 35.23
N LEU A 636 12.48 16.84 35.34
CA LEU A 636 13.11 18.07 34.83
C LEU A 636 14.16 18.68 35.78
N GLY A 637 14.10 18.35 37.08
CA GLY A 637 15.09 18.73 38.10
C GLY A 637 15.27 20.25 38.34
N ARG A 638 16.05 20.61 39.38
CA ARG A 638 16.40 22.03 39.67
C ARG A 638 17.38 22.59 38.63
N ARG A 639 17.37 23.92 38.46
CA ARG A 639 18.36 24.66 37.66
C ARG A 639 19.76 24.44 38.22
N ILE A 640 20.58 23.69 37.50
CA ILE A 640 22.05 23.81 37.62
C ILE A 640 22.42 25.05 36.82
N LYS A 641 23.42 25.82 37.27
CA LYS A 641 23.97 26.91 36.46
C LYS A 641 24.36 26.31 35.11
N ASP A 642 23.69 26.76 34.04
CA ASP A 642 24.03 26.30 32.70
C ASP A 642 25.55 26.46 32.53
N PRO A 643 26.26 25.45 32.01
CA PRO A 643 27.65 25.64 31.69
C PRO A 643 27.73 26.85 30.76
N ARG A 644 28.76 27.69 30.96
CA ARG A 644 28.98 28.86 30.10
C ARG A 644 28.93 28.42 28.61
N PRO A 645 28.63 29.31 27.67
CA PRO A 645 28.85 28.95 26.28
C PRO A 645 30.31 28.51 26.12
N PRO A 646 30.59 27.40 25.42
CA PRO A 646 31.97 26.99 25.17
C PRO A 646 32.68 28.11 24.40
N PRO A 647 33.98 28.33 24.62
CA PRO A 647 34.72 29.35 23.89
C PRO A 647 34.66 29.06 22.40
N THR A 648 33.97 29.93 21.66
CA THR A 648 33.78 29.78 20.21
C THR A 648 35.00 30.22 19.41
N SER A 649 35.95 30.89 20.06
CA SER A 649 37.19 31.36 19.47
C SER A 649 38.37 30.97 20.37
N PHE A 650 39.20 30.04 19.88
CA PHE A 650 40.55 29.83 20.39
C PHE A 650 41.52 30.02 19.24
N ALA A 651 42.60 30.76 19.51
CA ALA A 651 43.62 31.10 18.53
C ALA A 651 44.46 29.84 18.24
N CYS A 652 44.31 29.32 17.02
CA CYS A 652 45.20 28.29 16.52
C CYS A 652 46.46 28.99 15.98
N HIS A 653 47.61 28.73 16.62
CA HIS A 653 48.88 29.39 16.29
C HIS A 653 49.70 28.62 15.24
N SER A 654 49.18 27.51 14.68
CA SER A 654 49.99 26.60 13.86
C SER A 654 49.98 26.86 12.34
N GLY A 655 49.56 28.05 11.88
CA GLY A 655 49.50 28.36 10.46
C GLY A 655 48.44 27.55 9.68
N THR A 656 48.46 27.65 8.35
CA THR A 656 47.46 27.14 7.39
C THR A 656 47.19 25.62 7.46
N GLU A 657 48.00 24.84 8.16
CA GLU A 657 47.89 23.37 8.23
C GLU A 657 46.90 22.84 9.31
N CYS A 658 46.31 23.67 10.19
CA CYS A 658 45.24 23.25 11.15
C CYS A 658 43.82 23.63 10.74
N ALA A 659 43.58 24.22 9.58
CA ALA A 659 42.28 24.84 9.28
C ALA A 659 41.09 23.87 9.53
N TRP A 660 41.25 22.60 9.17
CA TRP A 660 40.20 21.58 9.29
C TRP A 660 39.98 21.04 10.72
N CYS A 661 40.99 20.48 11.40
CA CYS A 661 40.75 19.81 12.69
C CYS A 661 40.38 20.79 13.82
N CYS A 662 40.91 22.01 13.76
CA CYS A 662 40.51 23.11 14.64
C CYS A 662 39.06 23.56 14.39
N ALA A 663 38.59 23.54 13.13
CA ALA A 663 37.21 23.87 12.77
C ALA A 663 36.23 22.78 13.22
N GLU A 664 36.56 21.51 13.02
CA GLU A 664 35.76 20.38 13.50
C GLU A 664 35.64 20.35 15.02
N LEU A 665 36.70 20.67 15.77
CA LEU A 665 36.61 20.80 17.22
C LEU A 665 35.66 21.93 17.64
N ARG A 666 35.66 23.07 16.93
CA ARG A 666 34.70 24.17 17.18
C ARG A 666 33.27 23.74 16.85
N GLN A 667 33.07 22.99 15.77
CA GLN A 667 31.77 22.44 15.41
C GLN A 667 31.28 21.45 16.47
N PHE A 668 32.16 20.56 16.94
CA PHE A 668 31.86 19.64 18.04
C PHE A 668 31.45 20.39 19.30
N LEU A 669 32.18 21.43 19.68
CA LEU A 669 31.86 22.28 20.84
C LEU A 669 30.48 22.96 20.70
N ARG A 670 30.02 23.25 19.48
CA ARG A 670 28.67 23.77 19.21
C ARG A 670 27.59 22.68 19.13
N SER A 671 27.97 21.43 18.87
CA SER A 671 27.07 20.28 18.79
C SER A 671 26.69 19.70 20.16
N GLU A 672 25.65 18.86 20.21
CA GLU A 672 25.27 18.11 21.43
C GLU A 672 25.87 16.70 21.50
N ALA A 673 26.79 16.37 20.57
CA ALA A 673 27.42 15.06 20.53
C ALA A 673 28.26 14.80 21.80
N ALA A 674 28.17 13.56 22.32
CA ALA A 674 28.88 13.16 23.52
C ALA A 674 30.40 13.00 23.29
N GLU A 675 30.79 12.58 22.09
CA GLU A 675 32.17 12.38 21.69
C GLU A 675 32.37 12.70 20.20
N ILE A 676 33.61 13.01 19.84
CA ILE A 676 34.09 13.14 18.46
C ILE A 676 35.37 12.32 18.29
N LYS A 677 35.52 11.68 17.12
CA LYS A 677 36.66 10.83 16.78
C LYS A 677 37.40 11.42 15.60
N PHE A 678 38.70 11.67 15.80
CA PHE A 678 39.59 12.29 14.82
C PHE A 678 40.62 11.28 14.32
N LYS A 679 40.47 10.78 13.09
CA LYS A 679 41.44 9.87 12.48
C LYS A 679 42.51 10.67 11.73
N MET A 680 43.65 10.89 12.36
CA MET A 680 44.65 11.86 11.87
C MET A 680 46.09 11.50 12.26
N ILE A 681 47.06 12.01 11.52
CA ILE A 681 48.50 11.74 11.76
C ILE A 681 48.97 12.33 13.10
N LYS A 682 50.10 11.82 13.62
CA LYS A 682 50.61 12.15 14.96
C LYS A 682 50.76 13.67 15.21
N ALA A 683 51.26 14.43 14.23
CA ALA A 683 51.44 15.87 14.34
C ALA A 683 50.11 16.61 14.59
N GLN A 684 49.05 16.24 13.88
CA GLN A 684 47.71 16.83 14.03
C GLN A 684 47.06 16.43 15.35
N ARG A 685 47.23 15.17 15.82
CA ARG A 685 46.75 14.74 17.14
C ARG A 685 47.40 15.54 18.26
N MET A 686 48.73 15.63 18.24
CA MET A 686 49.50 16.40 19.24
C MET A 686 49.11 17.88 19.23
N HIS A 687 48.77 18.43 18.06
CA HIS A 687 48.26 19.79 17.96
C HIS A 687 46.92 19.96 18.70
N LEU A 688 45.93 19.09 18.47
CA LEU A 688 44.64 19.18 19.15
C LEU A 688 44.77 18.96 20.66
N GLU A 689 45.56 17.97 21.08
CA GLU A 689 45.84 17.72 22.50
C GLU A 689 46.46 18.95 23.17
N LYS A 690 47.44 19.58 22.52
CA LYS A 690 48.06 20.82 23.02
C LYS A 690 47.08 21.99 23.05
N THR A 691 46.26 22.15 22.02
CA THR A 691 45.24 23.22 21.95
C THR A 691 44.20 23.08 23.07
N ILE A 692 43.72 21.86 23.32
CA ILE A 692 42.77 21.60 24.42
C ILE A 692 43.41 21.85 25.78
N ALA A 693 44.68 21.47 25.97
CA ALA A 693 45.42 21.72 27.20
C ALA A 693 45.72 23.21 27.44
N GLN A 694 45.90 23.99 26.37
CA GLN A 694 46.23 25.42 26.43
C GLN A 694 45.04 26.34 26.68
N VAL A 695 43.80 25.84 26.53
CA VAL A 695 42.57 26.62 26.74
C VAL A 695 41.87 26.08 28.00
N PRO A 696 42.08 26.67 29.19
CA PRO A 696 41.54 26.17 30.46
C PRO A 696 40.02 26.01 30.46
N GLU A 697 39.34 26.85 29.68
CA GLU A 697 37.89 26.78 29.51
C GLU A 697 37.47 25.47 28.87
N LEU A 698 38.20 24.94 27.88
CA LEU A 698 37.92 23.64 27.24
C LEU A 698 38.08 22.47 28.21
N ALA A 699 38.98 22.56 29.19
CA ALA A 699 39.16 21.53 30.22
C ALA A 699 37.92 21.39 31.14
N THR A 700 37.05 22.41 31.19
CA THR A 700 35.75 22.29 31.86
C THR A 700 34.71 21.58 30.97
N TYR A 701 34.76 21.75 29.65
CA TYR A 701 33.80 21.13 28.72
C TYR A 701 34.14 19.71 28.30
N LEU A 702 35.43 19.39 28.25
CA LEU A 702 35.95 18.18 27.65
C LEU A 702 36.70 17.34 28.69
N GLN A 703 36.57 16.03 28.58
CA GLN A 703 37.46 15.09 29.24
C GLN A 703 38.83 15.13 28.56
N LYS A 704 39.85 14.62 29.26
CA LYS A 704 41.19 14.47 28.68
C LYS A 704 41.10 13.63 27.39
N PRO A 705 41.63 14.12 26.25
CA PRO A 705 41.62 13.36 25.00
C PRO A 705 42.30 12.01 25.15
N VAL A 706 41.79 10.98 24.47
CA VAL A 706 42.31 9.61 24.49
C VAL A 706 42.65 9.18 23.07
N THR A 707 43.89 8.77 22.82
CA THR A 707 44.28 8.18 21.52
C THR A 707 44.06 6.67 21.54
N LEU A 708 43.25 6.17 20.61
CA LEU A 708 43.06 4.75 20.33
C LEU A 708 44.07 4.31 19.27
N ASN A 709 44.89 3.32 19.58
CA ASN A 709 45.98 2.84 18.71
C ASN A 709 45.51 1.90 17.58
N GLU A 710 44.22 1.92 17.25
CA GLU A 710 43.61 1.08 16.21
C GLU A 710 43.68 1.77 14.85
N GLY A 711 44.33 1.09 13.89
CA GLY A 711 44.53 1.58 12.52
C GLY A 711 45.67 2.60 12.38
N ASN A 712 46.10 2.81 11.12
CA ASN A 712 47.05 3.86 10.74
C ASN A 712 46.40 4.77 9.68
N PRO A 713 46.19 6.07 9.94
CA PRO A 713 46.51 6.80 11.18
C PRO A 713 45.62 6.44 12.38
N HIS A 714 46.17 6.55 13.61
CA HIS A 714 45.43 6.34 14.88
C HIS A 714 44.33 7.40 15.11
N THR A 715 43.39 7.08 15.99
CA THR A 715 42.19 7.90 16.24
C THR A 715 42.27 8.62 17.59
N LEU A 716 42.12 9.94 17.61
CA LEU A 716 41.98 10.74 18.83
C LEU A 716 40.49 10.88 19.19
N VAL A 717 40.10 10.44 20.38
CA VAL A 717 38.73 10.52 20.90
C VAL A 717 38.66 11.63 21.94
N ILE A 718 37.76 12.58 21.71
CA ILE A 718 37.49 13.68 22.64
C ILE A 718 36.05 13.54 23.13
N ARG A 719 35.89 13.45 24.45
CA ARG A 719 34.58 13.28 25.11
C ARG A 719 34.18 14.53 25.87
N ARG A 720 32.89 14.80 25.98
CA ARG A 720 32.37 15.86 26.86
C ARG A 720 32.39 15.44 28.32
N SER A 721 32.56 16.42 29.20
CA SER A 721 32.41 16.24 30.64
C SER A 721 30.98 15.84 31.00
N SER A 722 30.82 14.95 31.97
CA SER A 722 29.50 14.42 32.39
C SER A 722 28.52 15.51 32.82
N HIS A 723 29.00 16.58 33.46
CA HIS A 723 28.15 17.70 33.87
C HIS A 723 27.63 18.54 32.69
N VAL A 724 28.39 18.65 31.59
CA VAL A 724 27.95 19.32 30.36
C VAL A 724 26.89 18.49 29.65
N MET A 725 27.10 17.17 29.56
CA MET A 725 26.10 16.25 29.01
C MET A 725 24.81 16.26 29.84
N ALA A 726 24.92 16.32 31.17
CA ALA A 726 23.75 16.46 32.04
C ALA A 726 23.00 17.78 31.82
N ALA A 727 23.70 18.88 31.52
CA ALA A 727 23.07 20.16 31.19
C ALA A 727 22.32 20.12 29.85
N PHE A 728 22.93 19.55 28.79
CA PHE A 728 22.26 19.34 27.50
C PHE A 728 21.04 18.42 27.64
N ALA A 729 21.19 17.28 28.31
CA ALA A 729 20.10 16.33 28.52
C ALA A 729 18.92 16.93 29.31
N ARG A 730 19.14 17.95 30.14
CA ARG A 730 18.08 18.71 30.83
C ARG A 730 17.48 19.80 29.94
N ARG A 731 18.30 20.52 29.18
CA ARG A 731 17.82 21.51 28.20
C ARG A 731 16.88 20.84 27.20
N ASN A 732 17.29 19.71 26.65
CA ASN A 732 16.48 18.93 25.72
C ASN A 732 15.21 18.43 26.39
N ALA A 733 15.30 17.91 27.62
CA ALA A 733 14.10 17.49 28.35
C ALA A 733 13.09 18.61 28.57
N ARG A 734 13.54 19.85 28.82
CA ARG A 734 12.65 21.01 28.92
C ARG A 734 12.06 21.40 27.57
N SER A 735 12.84 21.35 26.50
CA SER A 735 12.31 21.58 25.14
C SER A 735 11.24 20.55 24.79
N PHE A 736 11.49 19.26 25.07
CA PHE A 736 10.49 18.21 24.92
C PHE A 736 9.29 18.39 25.87
N ALA A 737 9.50 18.85 27.11
CA ALA A 737 8.40 19.17 28.02
C ALA A 737 7.47 20.25 27.49
N LYS A 738 8.02 21.28 26.84
CA LYS A 738 7.21 22.32 26.19
C LYS A 738 6.43 21.76 25.02
N LEU A 739 7.03 20.89 24.21
CA LEU A 739 6.32 20.23 23.10
C LEU A 739 5.21 19.32 23.62
N PHE A 740 5.50 18.50 24.63
CA PHE A 740 4.52 17.63 25.29
C PHE A 740 3.38 18.45 25.89
N TRP A 741 3.69 19.54 26.60
CA TRP A 741 2.70 20.48 27.14
C TRP A 741 1.78 21.04 26.06
N ASN A 742 2.34 21.56 24.97
CA ASN A 742 1.56 22.13 23.87
C ASN A 742 0.78 21.08 23.06
N ARG A 743 1.17 19.81 23.10
CA ARG A 743 0.38 18.72 22.48
C ARG A 743 -0.75 18.26 23.40
N LEU A 744 -0.48 18.22 24.70
CA LEU A 744 -1.46 17.86 25.70
C LEU A 744 -2.54 18.93 25.84
N PHE A 745 -2.15 20.20 25.79
CA PHE A 745 -3.02 21.36 25.93
C PHE A 745 -3.02 22.17 24.64
N GLY A 746 -4.19 22.37 24.04
CA GLY A 746 -4.35 23.21 22.85
C GLY A 746 -4.25 24.70 23.16
N SER A 747 -4.58 25.11 24.39
CA SER A 747 -4.46 26.49 24.86
C SER A 747 -4.05 26.58 26.35
N ASP A 748 -3.65 27.78 26.78
CA ASP A 748 -3.30 28.04 28.18
C ASP A 748 -4.52 27.99 29.10
N GLU A 749 -5.71 28.37 28.61
CA GLU A 749 -6.96 28.25 29.36
C GLU A 749 -7.29 26.78 29.64
N GLU A 750 -7.18 25.92 28.63
CA GLU A 750 -7.41 24.48 28.75
C GLU A 750 -6.41 23.85 29.73
N ALA A 751 -5.14 24.27 29.67
CA ALA A 751 -4.12 23.81 30.61
C ALA A 751 -4.41 24.25 32.06
N ARG A 752 -4.93 25.47 32.25
CA ARG A 752 -5.28 26.00 33.56
C ARG A 752 -6.51 25.29 34.14
N GLU A 753 -7.53 25.05 33.32
CA GLU A 753 -8.72 24.29 33.68
C GLU A 753 -8.35 22.84 34.07
N MET A 754 -7.58 22.15 33.22
CA MET A 754 -7.19 20.78 33.48
C MET A 754 -6.25 20.66 34.67
N MET A 755 -5.21 21.48 34.81
CA MET A 755 -4.22 21.31 35.89
C MET A 755 -4.70 21.91 37.22
N GLY A 756 -5.62 22.88 37.18
CA GLY A 756 -5.93 23.76 38.29
C GLY A 756 -4.81 24.78 38.54
N ASP A 757 -5.18 25.95 39.08
CA ASP A 757 -4.29 27.12 39.21
C ASP A 757 -2.92 26.81 39.84
N THR A 758 -2.91 26.01 40.91
CA THR A 758 -1.68 25.69 41.64
C THR A 758 -0.73 24.81 40.83
N ARG A 759 -1.23 23.71 40.22
CA ARG A 759 -0.37 22.81 39.43
C ARG A 759 0.03 23.44 38.10
N TYR A 760 -0.86 24.20 37.47
CA TYR A 760 -0.55 25.00 36.29
C TYR A 760 0.64 25.94 36.54
N GLN A 761 0.60 26.70 37.64
CA GLN A 761 1.69 27.61 37.98
C GLN A 761 2.99 26.86 38.30
N ASN A 762 2.92 25.70 38.96
CA ASN A 762 4.08 24.85 39.21
C ASN A 762 4.69 24.31 37.90
N ALA A 763 3.87 23.94 36.93
CA ALA A 763 4.31 23.47 35.63
C ALA A 763 5.03 24.58 34.84
N LEU A 764 4.45 25.78 34.80
CA LEU A 764 5.09 26.96 34.20
C LEU A 764 6.43 27.30 34.86
N ASN A 765 6.50 27.20 36.20
CA ASN A 765 7.75 27.40 36.94
C ASN A 765 8.81 26.35 36.59
N ALA A 766 8.42 25.10 36.34
CA ALA A 766 9.31 24.03 35.91
C ALA A 766 9.80 24.22 34.47
N LEU A 767 8.92 24.56 33.53
CA LEU A 767 9.26 24.82 32.12
C LEU A 767 10.18 26.02 31.95
N SER A 768 10.01 27.04 32.78
CA SER A 768 10.85 28.24 32.82
C SER A 768 12.13 28.09 33.67
N ALA A 769 12.38 26.89 34.23
CA ALA A 769 13.52 26.59 35.08
C ALA A 769 13.61 27.45 36.36
N ARG A 770 12.49 28.00 36.83
CA ARG A 770 12.42 28.84 38.04
C ARG A 770 12.39 27.99 39.31
N ARG A 771 11.69 26.86 39.31
CA ARG A 771 11.60 25.90 40.44
C ARG A 771 11.55 24.46 39.93
N ALA A 772 11.91 23.50 40.78
CA ALA A 772 11.62 22.10 40.50
C ALA A 772 10.11 21.86 40.61
N TYR A 773 9.61 20.93 39.80
CA TYR A 773 8.22 20.50 39.87
C TYR A 773 8.03 19.59 41.08
N ASP A 774 7.00 19.87 41.88
CA ASP A 774 6.61 19.04 43.01
C ASP A 774 5.52 18.07 42.55
N VAL A 775 5.68 16.80 42.89
CA VAL A 775 4.84 15.72 42.36
C VAL A 775 3.74 15.42 43.36
N GLY A 776 2.49 15.56 42.92
CA GLY A 776 1.35 15.07 43.68
C GLY A 776 1.30 13.55 43.69
N ASP A 777 0.35 12.98 44.43
CA ASP A 777 0.07 11.54 44.36
C ASP A 777 -0.29 11.16 42.91
N VAL A 778 0.44 10.18 42.35
CA VAL A 778 0.35 9.77 40.93
C VAL A 778 -0.62 8.60 40.77
N THR A 779 -1.68 8.59 41.59
CA THR A 779 -2.73 7.58 41.54
C THR A 779 -4.08 8.26 41.34
N ILE A 780 -4.93 7.67 40.51
CA ILE A 780 -6.31 8.11 40.35
C ILE A 780 -7.12 7.41 41.44
N ALA A 781 -7.64 8.17 42.39
CA ALA A 781 -8.38 7.64 43.52
C ALA A 781 -9.80 7.21 43.10
N TYR A 782 -10.22 6.03 43.54
CA TYR A 782 -11.57 5.51 43.29
C TYR A 782 -12.70 6.41 43.83
N ALA A 783 -12.46 7.09 44.96
CA ALA A 783 -13.41 8.02 45.56
C ALA A 783 -13.82 9.18 44.62
N VAL A 784 -12.99 9.50 43.63
CA VAL A 784 -13.25 10.55 42.65
C VAL A 784 -14.36 10.13 41.67
N LEU A 785 -14.48 8.82 41.38
CA LEU A 785 -15.59 8.29 40.59
C LEU A 785 -16.91 8.32 41.35
N GLU A 786 -16.89 7.98 42.64
CA GLU A 786 -18.10 7.96 43.47
C GLU A 786 -18.74 9.35 43.57
N ALA A 787 -17.92 10.39 43.71
CA ALA A 787 -18.38 11.78 43.70
C ALA A 787 -18.89 12.26 42.33
N SER A 788 -18.44 11.64 41.23
CA SER A 788 -18.85 12.00 39.86
C SER A 788 -20.10 11.23 39.40
N MET A 789 -20.41 10.10 40.02
CA MET A 789 -21.60 9.28 39.75
C MET A 789 -22.83 9.70 40.57
N GLU A 790 -22.68 10.59 41.56
CA GLU A 790 -23.82 11.28 42.18
C GLU A 790 -24.44 12.23 41.17
N VAL A 791 -25.38 11.70 40.38
CA VAL A 791 -26.24 12.46 39.48
C VAL A 791 -26.89 13.60 40.28
N PRO A 792 -26.85 14.86 39.80
CA PRO A 792 -27.63 15.91 40.42
C PRO A 792 -29.11 15.52 40.31
N THR A 793 -29.75 15.27 41.46
CA THR A 793 -31.21 15.16 41.57
C THR A 793 -31.81 16.35 40.82
N PRO A 794 -32.69 16.15 39.83
CA PRO A 794 -33.23 17.26 39.06
C PRO A 794 -33.92 18.23 40.02
N ALA A 795 -33.40 19.45 40.10
CA ALA A 795 -34.03 20.52 40.85
C ALA A 795 -35.47 20.66 40.36
N ALA A 796 -36.42 20.57 41.30
CA ALA A 796 -37.84 20.76 41.00
C ALA A 796 -38.04 22.06 40.21
N ALA A 797 -38.57 21.93 39.00
CA ALA A 797 -38.86 23.07 38.14
C ALA A 797 -39.83 24.03 38.85
N PRO A 798 -39.66 25.37 38.71
CA PRO A 798 -40.61 26.32 39.25
C PRO A 798 -41.97 26.15 38.56
N VAL A 799 -43.01 25.98 39.38
CA VAL A 799 -44.41 25.87 38.94
C VAL A 799 -44.83 27.17 38.24
N VAL A 800 -45.03 27.10 36.93
CA VAL A 800 -45.66 28.16 36.14
C VAL A 800 -47.19 28.00 36.24
N PRO A 801 -47.97 29.04 36.60
CA PRO A 801 -49.43 28.92 36.70
C PRO A 801 -50.07 28.79 35.31
N GLN A 802 -50.95 27.80 35.15
CA GLN A 802 -51.74 27.58 33.93
C GLN A 802 -52.79 28.69 33.74
N PRO A 803 -52.99 29.20 32.51
CA PRO A 803 -54.13 30.05 32.17
C PRO A 803 -55.40 29.21 31.92
N PRO A 804 -56.60 29.78 32.11
CA PRO A 804 -57.86 29.04 32.11
C PRO A 804 -58.33 28.67 30.70
N VAL A 805 -58.88 27.47 30.60
CA VAL A 805 -59.49 26.85 29.42
C VAL A 805 -60.80 27.57 29.04
N PRO A 806 -61.01 27.98 27.77
CA PRO A 806 -62.33 28.36 27.27
C PRO A 806 -63.10 27.14 26.76
N ALA A 807 -64.40 27.15 27.05
CA ALA A 807 -65.36 26.08 26.80
C ALA A 807 -65.71 25.84 25.33
N GLU A 808 -66.22 24.63 25.09
CA GLU A 808 -66.75 24.06 23.86
C GLU A 808 -67.79 24.92 23.14
N SER A 809 -67.79 24.90 21.80
CA SER A 809 -69.05 24.89 21.04
C SER A 809 -68.93 24.20 19.67
N SER A 810 -69.80 23.19 19.52
CA SER A 810 -70.48 22.66 18.33
C SER A 810 -70.45 23.44 17.01
N ALA A 811 -70.16 22.76 15.89
CA ALA A 811 -70.99 22.66 14.66
C ALA A 811 -70.13 22.07 13.50
N ARG A 812 -70.45 20.91 12.89
CA ARG A 812 -71.49 20.59 11.86
C ARG A 812 -71.12 21.01 10.42
N GLY A 813 -70.90 20.01 9.55
CA GLY A 813 -70.99 20.06 8.06
C GLY A 813 -69.85 20.80 7.34
N THR A 814 -69.34 20.43 6.16
CA THR A 814 -70.02 19.94 4.96
C THR A 814 -69.00 19.44 3.91
N LYS A 815 -69.47 18.57 3.00
CA LYS A 815 -68.85 17.95 1.82
C LYS A 815 -68.12 18.89 0.83
N ARG A 816 -67.09 18.35 0.14
CA ARG A 816 -66.69 18.61 -1.27
C ARG A 816 -66.05 17.34 -1.84
N LYS A 817 -66.71 16.53 -2.67
CA LYS A 817 -66.89 16.56 -4.14
C LYS A 817 -65.61 16.56 -4.99
N HIS A 818 -65.47 15.47 -5.75
CA HIS A 818 -64.66 15.25 -6.94
C HIS A 818 -64.66 16.42 -7.94
N THR A 819 -63.46 16.73 -8.43
CA THR A 819 -63.05 16.65 -9.85
C THR A 819 -61.55 16.47 -9.89
#